data_AF-A0AAU3RYB9-F1
#
_entry.id   AF-A0AAU3RYB9-F1
#
_cell.length_a   1.000
_cell.length_b   1.000
_cell.length_c   1.000
_cell.angle_alpha   90.00
_cell.angle_beta   90.00
_cell.angle_gamma   90.00
#
_symmetry.space_group_name_H-M   'P 1'
#
loop_
_entity.id
_entity.type
_entity.pdbx_description
1 polymer ?
#
loop_
_entity_poly.entity_id
_entity_poly.type
_entity_poly.pdbx_seq_one_letter_code
_entity_poly.pdbx_strand_id
1 'polypeptide(L)'
;MSTAQLEDHKRESTGAEGEPARSAHLPGPAGAAGGEPRTGTLGAAAGRRLTMAHQLLGEPARALEVHRRTELTGAATPDEITALAWAAAAYCAHGELRQAQASVRRAVRGLTHCGDPGAQAVAHAVAAVVAACDGRGAVAEHHRELAGEAACEAGDPALVLLVRTCAAQERIEQGEARRVLAGLDTALTALGPDGDRAETPELLLAAGCLRGSAHLAVGELDYAAAEFGRALAGYQRLGEATGHAALGARALLGLGDVHRERGALGPARAAYQEAVVRSEQCGDRQVLAAALTGLALARGAEEPCAAALLARRAVGQCAGRTRIRALVAAGWVALADERPEIAAEAARQAAGEPGAQACRPVFAELLELEAMCTREPRVRERLLEDAQAMWTAARRPVAVARVAAARALLSGAGGPDLREAVGALRQLGVRERAADAAGLLNRATAPLRPSAAVRVLGGFQVLRDGNPVGPEEWQSKKARDLLKLLVARRGLATPREVVVEALWPEEDPARCANRLSVALSILRMVLDPERRLAQDHFIAADKHVIGIARLRVDVRDFLAAARHALALADRSGGHAYAALADAEGLYRGDVLEDEPYAEWAVALREEAQAVHSELLARLATAAAERGDHHAEVHFRLRLLERDPYDEETHLALIALLAAAGRHGEARRRHVLYVGRMEEIDVEPSPFPRPDRRARGPARPAQRGRD
;
A
#
# COMPACT_ATOMS: atom_id res chain seq x y z
N MET A 1 -2.80 -42.06 54.69
CA MET A 1 -2.30 -40.75 54.22
C MET A 1 -3.51 -39.96 53.73
N SER A 2 -4.38 -39.53 54.66
CA SER A 2 -4.56 -38.14 55.17
C SER A 2 -5.18 -37.24 54.10
N THR A 3 -6.48 -36.89 54.01
CA THR A 3 -7.61 -36.60 54.95
C THR A 3 -7.36 -35.51 56.00
N ALA A 4 -8.03 -34.37 55.83
CA ALA A 4 -8.72 -33.51 56.84
C ALA A 4 -9.35 -32.32 56.08
N GLN A 5 -10.68 -32.14 55.99
CA GLN A 5 -11.60 -31.55 56.99
C GLN A 5 -11.17 -30.12 57.40
N LEU A 6 -11.98 -29.08 57.22
CA LEU A 6 -13.12 -28.77 58.09
C LEU A 6 -14.12 -27.77 57.48
N GLU A 7 -15.39 -28.04 57.80
CA GLU A 7 -16.57 -27.16 57.76
C GLU A 7 -16.40 -25.96 58.69
N ASP A 8 -17.12 -24.85 58.42
CA ASP A 8 -17.89 -24.24 59.51
C ASP A 8 -19.13 -23.44 59.06
N HIS A 9 -20.11 -23.47 59.96
CA HIS A 9 -21.52 -23.13 59.94
C HIS A 9 -21.85 -21.62 59.81
N LYS A 10 -22.90 -21.22 59.04
CA LYS A 10 -24.33 -21.07 59.41
C LYS A 10 -24.64 -19.80 60.23
N ARG A 11 -25.48 -18.89 59.69
CA ARG A 11 -26.82 -18.53 60.23
C ARG A 11 -27.47 -17.30 59.58
N GLU A 12 -28.77 -17.46 59.36
CA GLU A 12 -29.79 -16.52 58.92
C GLU A 12 -30.14 -15.45 59.97
N SER A 13 -30.72 -14.33 59.52
CA SER A 13 -31.72 -13.48 60.23
C SER A 13 -32.06 -12.25 59.35
N THR A 14 -33.20 -12.24 58.65
CA THR A 14 -34.40 -11.36 58.81
C THR A 14 -34.12 -9.86 58.98
N GLY A 15 -34.78 -8.88 58.33
CA GLY A 15 -35.94 -8.76 57.45
C GLY A 15 -36.29 -7.25 57.27
N ALA A 16 -37.25 -6.94 56.38
CA ALA A 16 -37.94 -5.64 56.15
C ALA A 16 -37.08 -4.45 55.61
N GLU A 17 -37.50 -3.51 54.76
CA GLU A 17 -38.73 -3.12 54.05
C GLU A 17 -38.38 -1.91 53.13
N GLY A 18 -39.00 -1.80 51.94
CA GLY A 18 -39.19 -0.57 51.12
C GLY A 18 -37.95 0.14 50.52
N GLU A 19 -37.82 0.56 49.26
CA GLU A 19 -38.70 1.05 48.20
C GLU A 19 -37.90 1.00 46.85
N PRO A 20 -38.53 1.18 45.66
CA PRO A 20 -37.97 0.68 44.42
C PRO A 20 -36.96 1.63 43.74
N ALA A 21 -35.77 1.12 43.45
CA ALA A 21 -34.85 1.73 42.50
C ALA A 21 -35.40 1.59 41.07
N ARG A 22 -35.68 2.73 40.42
CA ARG A 22 -35.92 2.79 38.97
C ARG A 22 -34.61 2.47 38.23
N SER A 23 -34.40 1.21 37.86
CA SER A 23 -33.36 0.83 36.91
C SER A 23 -33.82 1.14 35.49
N ALA A 24 -33.17 2.10 34.82
CA ALA A 24 -33.27 2.27 33.38
C ALA A 24 -32.64 1.04 32.70
N HIS A 25 -33.49 0.21 32.09
CA HIS A 25 -33.09 -0.93 31.28
C HIS A 25 -32.39 -0.43 30.00
N LEU A 26 -31.08 -0.68 29.89
CA LEU A 26 -30.40 -0.84 28.61
C LEU A 26 -30.84 -2.20 28.01
N PRO A 27 -31.38 -2.28 26.78
CA PRO A 27 -31.61 -3.57 26.16
C PRO A 27 -30.28 -4.11 25.62
N GLY A 28 -29.77 -5.18 26.24
CA GLY A 28 -28.65 -5.96 25.73
C GLY A 28 -29.06 -6.85 24.53
N PRO A 29 -28.10 -7.25 23.67
CA PRO A 29 -28.39 -8.11 22.53
C PRO A 29 -28.38 -9.58 22.94
N ALA A 30 -29.49 -10.28 22.70
CA ALA A 30 -29.52 -11.74 22.68
C ALA A 30 -29.34 -12.23 21.24
N GLY A 31 -28.39 -13.16 21.06
CA GLY A 31 -28.37 -14.14 19.97
C GLY A 31 -27.31 -13.93 18.88
N ALA A 32 -26.17 -14.60 19.04
CA ALA A 32 -25.22 -14.87 17.96
C ALA A 32 -25.70 -16.05 17.09
N ALA A 33 -25.20 -16.05 15.85
CA ALA A 33 -25.24 -17.12 14.83
C ALA A 33 -26.54 -17.28 14.01
N GLY A 34 -26.44 -16.91 12.72
CA GLY A 34 -27.25 -17.45 11.62
C GLY A 34 -28.75 -17.16 11.65
N GLY A 35 -29.19 -16.06 11.04
CA GLY A 35 -30.61 -15.79 10.79
C GLY A 35 -30.82 -14.50 9.99
N GLU A 36 -31.80 -14.53 9.09
CA GLU A 36 -32.27 -13.49 8.16
C GLU A 36 -32.23 -12.02 8.64
N PRO A 37 -32.17 -11.03 7.71
CA PRO A 37 -32.13 -9.62 8.08
C PRO A 37 -33.42 -9.21 8.79
N ARG A 38 -33.32 -8.64 9.99
CA ARG A 38 -34.44 -8.07 10.75
C ARG A 38 -35.13 -6.94 9.95
N THR A 39 -36.27 -7.25 9.35
CA THR A 39 -37.07 -6.45 8.40
C THR A 39 -37.91 -5.32 9.04
N GLY A 40 -37.40 -4.62 10.06
CA GLY A 40 -38.12 -3.52 10.72
C GLY A 40 -37.61 -2.13 10.31
N THR A 41 -38.53 -1.22 9.96
CA THR A 41 -38.26 0.22 9.82
C THR A 41 -37.98 0.86 11.19
N LEU A 42 -37.11 1.88 11.21
CA LEU A 42 -36.69 2.61 12.40
C LEU A 42 -37.20 4.04 12.33
N GLY A 43 -37.77 4.55 13.42
CA GLY A 43 -38.07 5.98 13.52
C GLY A 43 -36.80 6.83 13.47
N ALA A 44 -36.91 8.08 12.99
CA ALA A 44 -35.79 9.02 12.85
C ALA A 44 -34.94 9.15 14.12
N ALA A 45 -35.57 9.07 15.29
CA ALA A 45 -34.89 9.18 16.57
C ALA A 45 -33.92 8.03 16.88
N ALA A 46 -34.33 6.79 16.61
CA ALA A 46 -33.49 5.61 16.78
C ALA A 46 -32.45 5.53 15.66
N GLY A 47 -32.86 5.85 14.43
CA GLY A 47 -31.98 5.92 13.26
C GLY A 47 -30.80 6.85 13.48
N ARG A 48 -31.03 8.09 13.93
CA ARG A 48 -29.94 9.07 14.15
C ARG A 48 -28.88 8.56 15.13
N ARG A 49 -29.30 7.93 16.23
CA ARG A 49 -28.40 7.47 17.30
C ARG A 49 -27.55 6.29 16.83
N LEU A 50 -28.18 5.31 16.18
CA LEU A 50 -27.48 4.12 15.69
C LEU A 50 -26.55 4.44 14.51
N THR A 51 -26.96 5.31 13.59
CA THR A 51 -26.07 5.75 12.49
C THR A 51 -24.86 6.50 13.03
N MET A 52 -25.04 7.39 14.02
CA MET A 52 -23.93 8.07 14.70
C MET A 52 -22.97 7.08 15.37
N ALA A 53 -23.50 6.15 16.18
CA ALA A 53 -22.69 5.18 16.91
C ALA A 53 -21.82 4.35 15.96
N HIS A 54 -22.42 3.71 14.95
CA HIS A 54 -21.65 2.92 13.97
C HIS A 54 -20.64 3.79 13.20
N GLN A 55 -20.97 5.04 12.89
CA GLN A 55 -20.04 5.93 12.20
C GLN A 55 -18.81 6.28 13.05
N LEU A 56 -19.01 6.61 14.34
CA LEU A 56 -17.92 6.93 15.26
C LEU A 56 -17.06 5.69 15.57
N LEU A 57 -17.67 4.50 15.57
CA LEU A 57 -16.99 3.21 15.71
C LEU A 57 -16.14 2.80 14.50
N GLY A 58 -16.30 3.48 13.36
CA GLY A 58 -15.61 3.12 12.12
C GLY A 58 -16.29 1.96 11.39
N GLU A 59 -17.62 1.85 11.48
CA GLU A 59 -18.45 0.87 10.77
C GLU A 59 -19.39 1.55 9.76
N PRO A 60 -18.87 2.26 8.76
CA PRO A 60 -19.70 3.06 7.85
C PRO A 60 -20.70 2.20 7.06
N ALA A 61 -20.36 0.96 6.70
CA ALA A 61 -21.28 0.07 6.00
C ALA A 61 -22.57 -0.22 6.82
N ARG A 62 -22.42 -0.41 8.13
CA ARG A 62 -23.54 -0.64 9.05
C ARG A 62 -24.29 0.64 9.35
N ALA A 63 -23.59 1.77 9.49
CA ALA A 63 -24.23 3.08 9.60
C ALA A 63 -25.16 3.36 8.40
N LEU A 64 -24.75 2.98 7.19
CA LEU A 64 -25.55 3.09 5.97
C LEU A 64 -26.71 2.09 5.91
N GLU A 65 -26.54 0.87 6.45
CA GLU A 65 -27.65 -0.08 6.61
C GLU A 65 -28.74 0.46 7.55
N VAL A 66 -28.33 0.99 8.71
CA VAL A 66 -29.25 1.66 9.65
C VAL A 66 -29.94 2.84 8.99
N HIS A 67 -29.19 3.68 8.26
CA HIS A 67 -29.76 4.83 7.55
C HIS A 67 -30.82 4.40 6.53
N ARG A 68 -30.59 3.34 5.75
CA ARG A 68 -31.57 2.82 4.78
C ARG A 68 -32.85 2.31 5.43
N ARG A 69 -32.79 1.87 6.69
CA ARG A 69 -33.95 1.43 7.47
C ARG A 69 -34.65 2.57 8.22
N THR A 70 -34.06 3.77 8.23
CA THR A 70 -34.59 4.91 8.95
C THR A 70 -35.68 5.59 8.13
N GLU A 71 -36.90 5.69 8.67
CA GLU A 71 -37.99 6.42 8.07
C GLU A 71 -37.73 7.93 8.16
N LEU A 72 -37.68 8.59 7.00
CA LEU A 72 -37.51 10.03 6.85
C LEU A 72 -38.76 10.59 6.15
N THR A 73 -39.57 11.33 6.90
CA THR A 73 -40.84 11.88 6.42
C THR A 73 -40.65 13.16 5.61
N GLY A 74 -39.49 13.80 5.72
CA GLY A 74 -39.21 15.09 5.07
C GLY A 74 -39.71 16.29 5.87
N ALA A 75 -40.18 16.08 7.11
CA ALA A 75 -40.63 17.11 8.03
C ALA A 75 -39.49 18.01 8.56
N ALA A 76 -38.22 17.67 8.28
CA ALA A 76 -37.05 18.43 8.69
C ALA A 76 -36.96 18.62 10.21
N THR A 77 -37.34 17.58 10.97
CA THR A 77 -37.16 17.55 12.42
C THR A 77 -35.67 17.49 12.77
N PRO A 78 -35.27 17.91 14.00
CA PRO A 78 -33.88 17.81 14.47
C PRO A 78 -33.29 16.40 14.27
N ASP A 79 -34.10 15.38 14.51
CA ASP A 79 -33.71 13.98 14.39
C ASP A 79 -33.47 13.55 12.94
N GLU A 80 -34.34 13.96 12.01
CA GLU A 80 -34.16 13.67 10.58
C GLU A 80 -32.92 14.39 10.01
N ILE A 81 -32.71 15.65 10.39
CA ILE A 81 -31.56 16.44 9.96
C ILE A 81 -30.26 15.79 10.44
N THR A 82 -30.21 15.41 11.72
CA THR A 82 -29.05 14.76 12.33
C THR A 82 -28.80 13.38 11.73
N ALA A 83 -29.85 12.59 11.45
CA ALA A 83 -29.73 11.30 10.77
C ALA A 83 -29.16 11.45 9.35
N LEU A 84 -29.61 12.44 8.58
CA LEU A 84 -29.09 12.76 7.26
C LEU A 84 -27.62 13.23 7.32
N ALA A 85 -27.25 14.00 8.33
CA ALA A 85 -25.87 14.42 8.55
C ALA A 85 -24.97 13.20 8.80
N TRP A 86 -25.30 12.33 9.76
CA TRP A 86 -24.47 11.14 10.02
C TRP A 86 -24.39 10.18 8.84
N ALA A 87 -25.48 10.02 8.09
CA ALA A 87 -25.45 9.27 6.84
C ALA A 87 -24.46 9.87 5.82
N ALA A 88 -24.37 11.21 5.72
CA ALA A 88 -23.39 11.86 4.87
C ALA A 88 -21.95 11.56 5.30
N ALA A 89 -21.67 11.54 6.59
CA ALA A 89 -20.35 11.14 7.12
C ALA A 89 -20.03 9.67 6.77
N ALA A 90 -21.01 8.77 6.89
CA ALA A 90 -20.86 7.36 6.54
C ALA A 90 -20.63 7.16 5.04
N TYR A 91 -21.36 7.86 4.17
CA TYR A 91 -21.12 7.85 2.73
C TYR A 91 -19.70 8.33 2.39
N CYS A 92 -19.19 9.38 3.06
CA CYS A 92 -17.80 9.83 2.88
C CYS A 92 -16.78 8.74 3.24
N ALA A 93 -16.93 8.10 4.41
CA ALA A 93 -16.04 7.03 4.85
C ALA A 93 -16.11 5.79 3.93
N HIS A 94 -17.29 5.52 3.35
CA HIS A 94 -17.50 4.45 2.37
C HIS A 94 -17.03 4.81 0.94
N GLY A 95 -16.61 6.06 0.70
CA GLY A 95 -16.13 6.54 -0.60
C GLY A 95 -17.22 6.98 -1.58
N GLU A 96 -18.45 7.20 -1.13
CA GLU A 96 -19.61 7.61 -1.94
C GLU A 96 -19.85 9.13 -1.88
N LEU A 97 -18.87 9.92 -2.32
CA LEU A 97 -18.86 11.38 -2.15
C LEU A 97 -20.10 12.08 -2.72
N ARG A 98 -20.64 11.61 -3.86
CA ARG A 98 -21.88 12.18 -4.45
C ARG A 98 -23.09 12.00 -3.54
N GLN A 99 -23.22 10.84 -2.90
CA GLN A 99 -24.30 10.56 -1.97
C GLN A 99 -24.11 11.36 -0.68
N ALA A 100 -22.88 11.46 -0.18
CA ALA A 100 -22.54 12.32 0.96
C ALA A 100 -22.94 13.78 0.71
N GLN A 101 -22.59 14.33 -0.47
CA GLN A 101 -22.98 15.70 -0.88
C GLN A 101 -24.50 15.87 -0.98
N ALA A 102 -25.23 14.86 -1.46
CA ALA A 102 -26.68 14.93 -1.56
C ALA A 102 -27.35 14.93 -0.17
N SER A 103 -26.92 14.01 0.70
CA SER A 103 -27.42 13.88 2.07
C SER A 103 -27.15 15.12 2.90
N VAL A 104 -25.93 15.67 2.85
CA VAL A 104 -25.59 16.87 3.63
C VAL A 104 -26.29 18.12 3.12
N ARG A 105 -26.50 18.25 1.80
CA ARG A 105 -27.32 19.34 1.23
C ARG A 105 -28.78 19.27 1.66
N ARG A 106 -29.31 18.07 1.92
CA ARG A 106 -30.66 17.91 2.48
C ARG A 106 -30.68 18.31 3.96
N ALA A 107 -29.71 17.85 4.74
CA ALA A 107 -29.57 18.21 6.15
C ALA A 107 -29.47 19.73 6.36
N VAL A 108 -28.54 20.40 5.66
CA VAL A 108 -28.33 21.86 5.76
C VAL A 108 -29.55 22.64 5.28
N ARG A 109 -30.25 22.19 4.22
CA ARG A 109 -31.51 22.83 3.79
C ARG A 109 -32.60 22.69 4.85
N GLY A 110 -32.67 21.57 5.55
CA GLY A 110 -33.62 21.36 6.66
C GLY A 110 -33.46 22.38 7.79
N LEU A 111 -32.26 22.88 8.04
CA LEU A 111 -31.98 23.89 9.08
C LEU A 111 -32.74 25.20 8.87
N THR A 112 -33.14 25.54 7.64
CA THR A 112 -33.96 26.73 7.37
C THR A 112 -35.32 26.70 8.08
N HIS A 113 -35.80 25.50 8.46
CA HIS A 113 -37.07 25.28 9.15
C HIS A 113 -36.87 24.70 10.56
N CYS A 114 -35.62 24.59 11.03
CA CYS A 114 -35.27 23.96 12.31
C CYS A 114 -34.28 24.82 13.09
N GLY A 115 -34.76 25.43 14.19
CA GLY A 115 -33.97 26.28 15.08
C GLY A 115 -33.24 25.53 16.22
N ASP A 116 -33.16 24.20 16.18
CA ASP A 116 -32.48 23.41 17.21
C ASP A 116 -30.94 23.55 17.10
N PRO A 117 -30.26 24.12 18.12
CA PRO A 117 -28.81 24.33 18.06
C PRO A 117 -28.01 23.02 17.96
N GLY A 118 -28.53 21.92 18.52
CA GLY A 118 -27.91 20.60 18.44
C GLY A 118 -27.85 20.07 17.00
N ALA A 119 -28.98 20.09 16.30
CA ALA A 119 -29.08 19.68 14.90
C ALA A 119 -28.25 20.59 13.98
N GLN A 120 -28.21 21.90 14.26
CA GLN A 120 -27.34 22.84 13.54
C GLN A 120 -25.87 22.46 13.71
N ALA A 121 -25.41 22.26 14.95
CA ALA A 121 -24.03 21.90 15.23
C ALA A 121 -23.59 20.62 14.50
N VAL A 122 -24.40 19.55 14.56
CA VAL A 122 -24.07 18.28 13.88
C VAL A 122 -24.10 18.43 12.36
N ALA A 123 -25.14 19.06 11.80
CA ALA A 123 -25.27 19.21 10.35
C ALA A 123 -24.13 20.06 9.76
N HIS A 124 -23.78 21.17 10.42
CA HIS A 124 -22.65 22.00 10.01
C HIS A 124 -21.30 21.29 10.22
N ALA A 125 -21.11 20.55 11.32
CA ALA A 125 -19.87 19.80 11.54
C ALA A 125 -19.63 18.75 10.45
N VAL A 126 -20.67 17.98 10.07
CA VAL A 126 -20.54 17.01 8.99
C VAL A 126 -20.44 17.69 7.61
N ALA A 127 -21.14 18.80 7.38
CA ALA A 127 -20.97 19.59 6.16
C ALA A 127 -19.53 20.03 5.95
N ALA A 128 -18.83 20.40 7.03
CA ALA A 128 -17.41 20.70 6.96
C ALA A 128 -16.58 19.48 6.56
N VAL A 129 -16.83 18.31 7.15
CA VAL A 129 -16.13 17.05 6.78
C VAL A 129 -16.34 16.70 5.30
N VAL A 130 -17.58 16.79 4.81
CA VAL A 130 -17.90 16.49 3.40
C VAL A 130 -17.24 17.51 2.47
N ALA A 131 -17.29 18.81 2.80
CA ALA A 131 -16.63 19.85 2.02
C ALA A 131 -15.10 19.69 2.00
N ALA A 132 -14.50 19.25 3.11
CA ALA A 132 -13.08 18.96 3.19
C ALA A 132 -12.67 17.80 2.28
N CYS A 133 -13.44 16.70 2.29
CA CYS A 133 -13.24 15.54 1.41
C CYS A 133 -13.35 15.91 -0.08
N ASP A 134 -14.20 16.89 -0.39
CA ASP A 134 -14.44 17.44 -1.73
C ASP A 134 -13.40 18.50 -2.15
N GLY A 135 -12.41 18.81 -1.29
CA GLY A 135 -11.39 19.81 -1.55
C GLY A 135 -11.85 21.27 -1.42
N ARG A 136 -13.06 21.53 -0.91
CA ARG A 136 -13.62 22.89 -0.73
C ARG A 136 -13.29 23.46 0.66
N GLY A 137 -12.02 23.76 0.90
CA GLY A 137 -11.50 24.19 2.21
C GLY A 137 -12.19 25.44 2.80
N ALA A 138 -12.45 26.47 1.99
CA ALA A 138 -13.15 27.69 2.47
C ALA A 138 -14.58 27.41 2.92
N VAL A 139 -15.29 26.52 2.20
CA VAL A 139 -16.64 26.08 2.60
C VAL A 139 -16.57 25.25 3.87
N ALA A 140 -15.55 24.40 4.01
CA ALA A 140 -15.32 23.62 5.23
C ALA A 140 -15.07 24.51 6.46
N GLU A 141 -14.30 25.60 6.32
CA GLU A 141 -14.07 26.56 7.41
C GLU A 141 -15.36 27.24 7.86
N HIS A 142 -16.13 27.77 6.90
CA HIS A 142 -17.39 28.44 7.21
C HIS A 142 -18.37 27.53 7.96
N HIS A 143 -18.52 26.28 7.51
CA HIS A 143 -19.36 25.31 8.23
C HIS A 143 -18.79 24.95 9.62
N ARG A 144 -17.46 24.98 9.82
CA ARG A 144 -16.85 24.73 11.14
C ARG A 144 -17.13 25.86 12.14
N GLU A 145 -17.09 27.11 11.69
CA GLU A 145 -17.45 28.27 12.52
C GLU A 145 -18.90 28.16 13.00
N LEU A 146 -19.84 27.96 12.07
CA LEU A 146 -21.26 27.77 12.39
C LEU A 146 -21.51 26.57 13.33
N ALA A 147 -20.79 25.46 13.12
CA ALA A 147 -20.91 24.31 14.00
C ALA A 147 -20.42 24.61 15.43
N GLY A 148 -19.36 25.39 15.56
CA GLY A 148 -18.81 25.80 16.85
C GLY A 148 -19.75 26.76 17.61
N GLU A 149 -20.32 27.74 16.91
CA GLU A 149 -21.30 28.68 17.48
C GLU A 149 -22.55 27.94 17.97
N ALA A 150 -23.13 27.08 17.13
CA ALA A 150 -24.31 26.29 17.48
C ALA A 150 -24.06 25.32 18.64
N ALA A 151 -22.87 24.72 18.72
CA ALA A 151 -22.50 23.84 19.85
C ALA A 151 -22.35 24.62 21.17
N CYS A 152 -21.81 25.84 21.12
CA CYS A 152 -21.76 26.73 22.28
C CYS A 152 -23.15 27.16 22.74
N GLU A 153 -24.04 27.49 21.80
CA GLU A 153 -25.44 27.85 22.09
C GLU A 153 -26.23 26.70 22.71
N ALA A 154 -26.01 25.46 22.26
CA ALA A 154 -26.64 24.27 22.82
C ALA A 154 -26.26 24.00 24.28
N GLY A 155 -25.09 24.48 24.74
CA GLY A 155 -24.62 24.29 26.12
C GLY A 155 -24.26 22.84 26.48
N ASP A 156 -24.14 21.93 25.51
CA ASP A 156 -23.82 20.51 25.72
C ASP A 156 -22.31 20.23 25.50
N PRO A 157 -21.55 19.86 26.55
CA PRO A 157 -20.14 19.52 26.42
C PRO A 157 -19.84 18.35 25.47
N ALA A 158 -20.74 17.37 25.35
CA ALA A 158 -20.56 16.23 24.45
C ALA A 158 -20.65 16.67 22.98
N LEU A 159 -21.55 17.61 22.70
CA LEU A 159 -21.68 18.21 21.38
C LEU A 159 -20.46 19.06 21.01
N VAL A 160 -19.91 19.82 21.97
CA VAL A 160 -18.65 20.56 21.77
C VAL A 160 -17.50 19.60 21.45
N LEU A 161 -17.38 18.48 22.19
CA LEU A 161 -16.38 17.45 21.89
C LEU A 161 -16.59 16.87 20.48
N LEU A 162 -17.83 16.62 20.08
CA LEU A 162 -18.18 16.06 18.78
C LEU A 162 -17.79 16.99 17.62
N VAL A 163 -18.11 18.28 17.72
CA VAL A 163 -17.72 19.28 16.71
C VAL A 163 -16.21 19.38 16.60
N ARG A 164 -15.50 19.40 17.74
CA ARG A 164 -14.02 19.40 17.75
C ARG A 164 -13.43 18.13 17.15
N THR A 165 -14.02 16.97 17.43
CA THR A 165 -13.63 15.66 16.88
C THR A 165 -13.78 15.65 15.35
N CYS A 166 -14.91 16.14 14.82
CA CYS A 166 -15.14 16.23 13.38
C CYS A 166 -14.14 17.16 12.67
N ALA A 167 -13.71 18.24 13.33
CA ALA A 167 -12.76 19.21 12.79
C ALA A 167 -11.28 18.79 12.91
N ALA A 168 -10.96 17.86 13.82
CA ALA A 168 -9.60 17.63 14.29
C ALA A 168 -8.64 17.18 13.19
N GLN A 169 -9.02 16.18 12.37
CA GLN A 169 -8.13 15.62 11.36
C GLN A 169 -7.66 16.66 10.35
N GLU A 170 -8.57 17.50 9.85
CA GLU A 170 -8.23 18.53 8.88
C GLU A 170 -7.35 19.62 9.52
N ARG A 171 -7.64 20.04 10.75
CA ARG A 171 -6.80 21.01 11.46
C ARG A 171 -5.39 20.48 11.76
N ILE A 172 -5.26 19.18 12.08
CA ILE A 172 -3.97 18.52 12.19
C ILE A 172 -3.20 18.64 10.87
N GLU A 173 -3.86 18.39 9.74
CA GLU A 173 -3.28 18.53 8.40
C GLU A 173 -2.97 19.98 8.01
N GLN A 174 -3.61 20.98 8.62
CA GLN A 174 -3.30 22.40 8.44
C GLN A 174 -2.14 22.88 9.34
N GLY A 175 -1.58 22.01 10.19
CA GLY A 175 -0.49 22.35 11.11
C GLY A 175 -0.96 22.86 12.48
N GLU A 176 -2.24 22.72 12.80
CA GLU A 176 -2.85 23.20 14.05
C GLU A 176 -2.94 22.11 15.13
N ALA A 177 -2.11 21.07 15.07
CA ALA A 177 -2.17 19.91 15.96
C ALA A 177 -2.17 20.28 17.46
N ARG A 178 -1.38 21.27 17.88
CA ARG A 178 -1.40 21.74 19.29
C ARG A 178 -2.71 22.40 19.70
N ARG A 179 -3.37 23.14 18.80
CA ARG A 179 -4.70 23.71 19.06
C ARG A 179 -5.76 22.62 19.14
N VAL A 180 -5.63 21.59 18.31
CA VAL A 180 -6.50 20.40 18.38
C VAL A 180 -6.35 19.69 19.72
N LEU A 181 -5.12 19.45 20.20
CA LEU A 181 -4.89 18.86 21.52
C LEU A 181 -5.54 19.69 22.63
N ALA A 182 -5.21 20.99 22.71
CA ALA A 182 -5.77 21.88 23.73
C ALA A 182 -7.31 21.92 23.69
N GLY A 183 -7.89 21.95 22.48
CA GLY A 183 -9.34 21.91 22.28
C GLY A 183 -9.96 20.60 22.73
N LEU A 184 -9.38 19.45 22.37
CA LEU A 184 -9.90 18.15 22.79
C LEU A 184 -9.77 17.97 24.31
N ASP A 185 -8.64 18.34 24.90
CA ASP A 185 -8.40 18.24 26.34
C ASP A 185 -9.39 19.10 27.14
N THR A 186 -9.64 20.33 26.68
CA THR A 186 -10.63 21.22 27.30
C THR A 186 -12.05 20.63 27.23
N ALA A 187 -12.43 20.05 26.09
CA ALA A 187 -13.76 19.45 25.92
C ALA A 187 -13.92 18.18 26.75
N LEU A 188 -12.89 17.34 26.84
CA LEU A 188 -12.87 16.15 27.68
C LEU A 188 -12.93 16.51 29.17
N THR A 189 -12.25 17.58 29.59
CA THR A 189 -12.29 18.07 30.97
C THR A 189 -13.69 18.56 31.35
N ALA A 190 -14.37 19.24 30.42
CA ALA A 190 -15.74 19.74 30.62
C ALA A 190 -16.79 18.61 30.77
N LEU A 191 -16.51 17.40 30.31
CA LEU A 191 -17.36 16.21 30.53
C LEU A 191 -17.23 15.64 31.96
N GLY A 192 -16.19 16.01 32.71
CA GLY A 192 -15.95 15.56 34.08
C GLY A 192 -15.54 14.09 34.22
N PRO A 193 -15.20 13.62 35.44
CA PRO A 193 -14.76 12.25 35.71
C PRO A 193 -15.88 11.20 35.56
N ASP A 194 -17.15 11.59 35.73
CA ASP A 194 -18.31 10.76 35.39
C ASP A 194 -18.54 10.67 33.86
N GLY A 195 -17.80 11.45 33.06
CA GLY A 195 -17.75 11.31 31.60
C GLY A 195 -17.18 9.98 31.13
N ASP A 196 -16.44 9.24 31.97
CA ASP A 196 -16.03 7.86 31.67
C ASP A 196 -17.21 6.86 31.79
N ARG A 197 -18.34 7.28 32.38
CA ARG A 197 -19.65 6.60 32.30
C ARG A 197 -20.51 7.14 31.14
N ALA A 198 -19.93 7.89 30.20
CA ALA A 198 -20.66 8.59 29.15
C ALA A 198 -21.64 7.69 28.39
N GLU A 199 -22.80 8.26 28.08
CA GLU A 199 -23.81 7.69 27.18
C GLU A 199 -23.28 7.43 25.75
N THR A 200 -22.04 7.86 25.41
CA THR A 200 -21.42 7.76 24.08
C THR A 200 -19.93 7.36 24.13
N PRO A 201 -19.58 6.12 24.51
CA PRO A 201 -18.18 5.65 24.54
C PRO A 201 -17.49 5.72 23.16
N GLU A 202 -18.25 5.65 22.08
CA GLU A 202 -17.74 5.74 20.70
C GLU A 202 -17.06 7.09 20.42
N LEU A 203 -17.62 8.17 20.96
CA LEU A 203 -17.08 9.53 20.79
C LEU A 203 -15.74 9.69 21.52
N LEU A 204 -15.61 9.16 22.73
CA LEU A 204 -14.37 9.21 23.50
C LEU A 204 -13.24 8.44 22.79
N LEU A 205 -13.56 7.26 22.24
CA LEU A 205 -12.59 6.47 21.49
C LEU A 205 -12.15 7.16 20.20
N ALA A 206 -13.09 7.79 19.47
CA ALA A 206 -12.78 8.58 18.28
C ALA A 206 -11.89 9.80 18.62
N ALA A 207 -12.22 10.54 19.69
CA ALA A 207 -11.41 11.65 20.18
C ALA A 207 -10.01 11.21 20.60
N GLY A 208 -9.88 10.06 21.28
CA GLY A 208 -8.60 9.46 21.64
C GLY A 208 -7.71 9.18 20.42
N CYS A 209 -8.27 8.61 19.35
CA CYS A 209 -7.53 8.44 18.09
C CYS A 209 -7.02 9.77 17.53
N LEU A 210 -7.84 10.82 17.55
CA LEU A 210 -7.46 12.14 17.02
C LEU A 210 -6.42 12.85 17.89
N ARG A 211 -6.47 12.67 19.23
CA ARG A 211 -5.37 13.09 20.14
C ARG A 211 -4.08 12.37 19.77
N GLY A 212 -4.14 11.05 19.54
CA GLY A 212 -3.00 10.27 19.05
C GLY A 212 -2.42 10.81 17.74
N SER A 213 -3.27 11.13 16.75
CA SER A 213 -2.85 11.73 15.48
C SER A 213 -2.22 13.11 15.67
N ALA A 214 -2.73 13.91 16.61
CA ALA A 214 -2.19 15.22 16.92
C ALA A 214 -0.83 15.14 17.65
N HIS A 215 -0.65 14.21 18.60
CA HIS A 215 0.64 13.92 19.22
C HIS A 215 1.66 13.44 18.19
N LEU A 216 1.27 12.53 17.29
CA LEU A 216 2.11 12.07 16.19
C LEU A 216 2.55 13.26 15.31
N ALA A 217 1.62 14.17 15.00
CA ALA A 217 1.90 15.35 14.21
C ALA A 217 2.96 16.28 14.82
N VAL A 218 2.92 16.47 16.14
CA VAL A 218 3.90 17.31 16.85
C VAL A 218 5.21 16.58 17.19
N GLY A 219 5.33 15.30 16.84
CA GLY A 219 6.54 14.48 17.08
C GLY A 219 6.59 13.83 18.46
N GLU A 220 5.51 13.83 19.22
CA GLU A 220 5.40 13.21 20.55
C GLU A 220 5.03 11.73 20.42
N LEU A 221 5.95 10.92 19.85
CA LEU A 221 5.67 9.54 19.44
C LEU A 221 5.24 8.61 20.59
N ASP A 222 5.76 8.83 21.80
CA ASP A 222 5.38 8.06 23.00
C ASP A 222 3.95 8.34 23.45
N TYR A 223 3.56 9.61 23.50
CA TYR A 223 2.18 10.00 23.80
C TYR A 223 1.23 9.53 22.71
N ALA A 224 1.61 9.64 21.44
CA ALA A 224 0.81 9.14 20.32
C ALA A 224 0.55 7.63 20.44
N ALA A 225 1.60 6.83 20.71
CA ALA A 225 1.46 5.39 20.93
C ALA A 225 0.52 5.07 22.10
N ALA A 226 0.62 5.83 23.20
CA ALA A 226 -0.22 5.64 24.37
C ALA A 226 -1.69 5.96 24.09
N GLU A 227 -2.00 7.05 23.39
CA GLU A 227 -3.37 7.41 22.98
C GLU A 227 -3.99 6.32 22.09
N PHE A 228 -3.28 5.91 21.03
CA PHE A 228 -3.81 4.87 20.14
C PHE A 228 -3.93 3.51 20.84
N GLY A 229 -2.99 3.15 21.71
CA GLY A 229 -3.06 1.92 22.49
C GLY A 229 -4.26 1.89 23.43
N ARG A 230 -4.54 3.00 24.14
CA ARG A 230 -5.73 3.11 25.00
C ARG A 230 -7.03 3.06 24.19
N ALA A 231 -7.09 3.77 23.07
CA ALA A 231 -8.25 3.74 22.18
C ALA A 231 -8.49 2.32 21.63
N LEU A 232 -7.44 1.61 21.18
CA LEU A 232 -7.55 0.24 20.69
C LEU A 232 -8.08 -0.72 21.75
N ALA A 233 -7.54 -0.64 22.98
CA ALA A 233 -8.03 -1.46 24.08
C ALA A 233 -9.50 -1.16 24.42
N GLY A 234 -9.94 0.09 24.30
CA GLY A 234 -11.34 0.48 24.45
C GLY A 234 -12.24 -0.10 23.35
N TYR A 235 -11.82 -0.01 22.08
CA TYR A 235 -12.54 -0.64 20.97
C TYR A 235 -12.65 -2.16 21.12
N GLN A 236 -11.61 -2.83 21.62
CA GLN A 236 -11.63 -4.28 21.86
C GLN A 236 -12.66 -4.66 22.92
N ARG A 237 -12.66 -3.98 24.09
CA ARG A 237 -13.67 -4.22 25.13
C ARG A 237 -15.09 -3.99 24.64
N LEU A 238 -15.29 -2.91 23.87
CA LEU A 238 -16.60 -2.60 23.30
C LEU A 238 -17.01 -3.62 22.24
N GLY A 239 -16.08 -4.08 21.41
CA GLY A 239 -16.28 -5.13 20.42
C GLY A 239 -16.67 -6.46 21.06
N GLU A 240 -16.01 -6.85 22.14
CA GLU A 240 -16.36 -8.05 22.93
C GLU A 240 -17.77 -7.95 23.52
N ALA A 241 -18.11 -6.80 24.11
CA ALA A 241 -19.43 -6.57 24.71
C ALA A 241 -20.58 -6.53 23.69
N THR A 242 -20.29 -6.10 22.44
CA THR A 242 -21.31 -5.91 21.39
C THR A 242 -21.30 -6.97 20.30
N GLY A 243 -20.31 -7.89 20.30
CA GLY A 243 -20.13 -8.89 19.24
C GLY A 243 -19.50 -8.34 17.96
N HIS A 244 -18.82 -7.19 18.03
CA HIS A 244 -18.23 -6.48 16.90
C HIS A 244 -16.70 -6.59 16.90
N ALA A 245 -16.18 -7.71 16.40
CA ALA A 245 -14.75 -8.02 16.44
C ALA A 245 -13.85 -7.11 15.56
N ALA A 246 -14.44 -6.36 14.62
CA ALA A 246 -13.70 -5.58 13.61
C ALA A 246 -13.45 -4.11 14.01
N LEU A 247 -13.80 -3.68 15.23
CA LEU A 247 -13.65 -2.30 15.68
C LEU A 247 -12.17 -1.86 15.83
N GLY A 248 -11.90 -0.57 15.82
CA GLY A 248 -10.57 -0.01 16.16
C GLY A 248 -9.54 0.02 15.02
N ALA A 249 -9.98 -0.12 13.76
CA ALA A 249 -9.09 -0.03 12.59
C ALA A 249 -8.29 1.29 12.52
N ARG A 250 -8.89 2.42 12.91
CA ARG A 250 -8.22 3.73 12.97
C ARG A 250 -7.11 3.79 14.02
N ALA A 251 -7.29 3.13 15.16
CA ALA A 251 -6.26 3.06 16.20
C ALA A 251 -5.06 2.21 15.74
N LEU A 252 -5.32 1.09 15.06
CA LEU A 252 -4.28 0.25 14.46
C LEU A 252 -3.51 1.00 13.36
N LEU A 253 -4.20 1.74 12.50
CA LEU A 253 -3.56 2.61 11.50
C LEU A 253 -2.60 3.59 12.18
N GLY A 254 -3.06 4.29 13.23
CA GLY A 254 -2.24 5.24 13.99
C GLY A 254 -1.03 4.60 14.68
N LEU A 255 -1.19 3.40 15.26
CA LEU A 255 -0.06 2.63 15.80
C LEU A 255 0.95 2.25 14.70
N GLY A 256 0.45 1.85 13.53
CA GLY A 256 1.29 1.58 12.36
C GLY A 256 2.11 2.80 11.94
N ASP A 257 1.49 3.98 11.91
CA ASP A 257 2.16 5.25 11.61
C ASP A 257 3.25 5.58 12.65
N VAL A 258 2.93 5.48 13.94
CA VAL A 258 3.91 5.71 15.01
C VAL A 258 5.08 4.75 14.90
N HIS A 259 4.83 3.45 14.68
CA HIS A 259 5.90 2.46 14.54
C HIS A 259 6.75 2.70 13.28
N ARG A 260 6.14 3.12 12.17
CA ARG A 260 6.86 3.48 10.94
C ARG A 260 7.76 4.68 11.16
N GLU A 261 7.25 5.77 11.75
CA GLU A 261 8.04 6.97 12.08
C GLU A 261 9.21 6.64 13.03
N ARG A 262 9.01 5.74 13.99
CA ARG A 262 10.09 5.26 14.87
C ARG A 262 11.13 4.39 14.15
N GLY A 263 10.86 3.89 12.95
CA GLY A 263 11.68 2.89 12.25
C GLY A 263 11.51 1.45 12.76
N ALA A 264 10.43 1.16 13.49
CA ALA A 264 10.06 -0.18 13.96
C ALA A 264 9.17 -0.89 12.92
N LEU A 265 9.75 -1.29 11.79
CA LEU A 265 8.98 -1.75 10.62
C LEU A 265 8.20 -3.05 10.82
N GLY A 266 8.70 -3.99 11.63
CA GLY A 266 7.98 -5.23 11.95
C GLY A 266 6.63 -4.96 12.61
N PRO A 267 6.61 -4.30 13.79
CA PRO A 267 5.37 -3.85 14.43
C PRO A 267 4.49 -2.97 13.54
N ALA A 268 5.10 -2.07 12.73
CA ALA A 268 4.34 -1.24 11.80
C ALA A 268 3.55 -2.08 10.78
N ARG A 269 4.22 -3.06 10.14
CA ARG A 269 3.58 -3.96 9.17
C ARG A 269 2.43 -4.74 9.79
N ALA A 270 2.63 -5.30 10.99
CA ALA A 270 1.59 -6.04 11.71
C ALA A 270 0.35 -5.17 11.98
N ALA A 271 0.56 -3.96 12.49
CA ALA A 271 -0.53 -3.02 12.77
C ALA A 271 -1.29 -2.60 11.50
N TYR A 272 -0.59 -2.30 10.40
CA TYR A 272 -1.25 -1.97 9.13
C TYR A 272 -1.99 -3.16 8.53
N GLN A 273 -1.43 -4.38 8.58
CA GLN A 273 -2.10 -5.59 8.09
C GLN A 273 -3.42 -5.83 8.82
N GLU A 274 -3.41 -5.70 10.14
CA GLU A 274 -4.63 -5.84 10.94
C GLU A 274 -5.64 -4.71 10.64
N ALA A 275 -5.17 -3.47 10.47
CA ALA A 275 -6.01 -2.34 10.07
C ALA A 275 -6.67 -2.58 8.69
N VAL A 276 -5.95 -3.16 7.72
CA VAL A 276 -6.50 -3.52 6.40
C VAL A 276 -7.64 -4.53 6.55
N VAL A 277 -7.42 -5.63 7.30
CA VAL A 277 -8.44 -6.67 7.51
C VAL A 277 -9.69 -6.10 8.15
N ARG A 278 -9.54 -5.31 9.23
CA ARG A 278 -10.68 -4.70 9.92
C ARG A 278 -11.43 -3.68 9.05
N SER A 279 -10.71 -2.87 8.29
CA SER A 279 -11.32 -1.87 7.40
C SER A 279 -12.09 -2.50 6.24
N GLU A 280 -11.62 -3.64 5.72
CA GLU A 280 -12.35 -4.43 4.72
C GLU A 280 -13.66 -4.99 5.28
N GLN A 281 -13.63 -5.52 6.50
CA GLN A 281 -14.81 -6.06 7.17
C GLN A 281 -15.86 -4.98 7.49
N CYS A 282 -15.40 -3.80 7.94
CA CYS A 282 -16.28 -2.67 8.29
C CYS A 282 -16.70 -1.79 7.10
N GLY A 283 -16.05 -1.95 5.94
CA GLY A 283 -16.28 -1.16 4.75
C GLY A 283 -15.77 0.29 4.84
N ASP A 284 -14.78 0.58 5.67
CA ASP A 284 -14.15 1.91 5.76
C ASP A 284 -13.05 2.03 4.69
N ARG A 285 -13.39 2.64 3.55
CA ARG A 285 -12.47 2.79 2.43
C ARG A 285 -11.36 3.80 2.69
N GLN A 286 -11.63 4.81 3.53
CA GLN A 286 -10.63 5.83 3.85
C GLN A 286 -9.50 5.24 4.68
N VAL A 287 -9.85 4.51 5.76
CA VAL A 287 -8.86 3.84 6.61
C VAL A 287 -8.17 2.70 5.84
N LEU A 288 -8.91 1.95 5.02
CA LEU A 288 -8.33 0.91 4.17
C LEU A 288 -7.24 1.46 3.25
N ALA A 289 -7.52 2.55 2.52
CA ALA A 289 -6.56 3.15 1.62
C ALA A 289 -5.32 3.65 2.37
N ALA A 290 -5.50 4.34 3.50
CA ALA A 290 -4.39 4.80 4.33
C ALA A 290 -3.54 3.65 4.90
N ALA A 291 -4.17 2.56 5.35
CA ALA A 291 -3.47 1.39 5.86
C ALA A 291 -2.67 0.65 4.77
N LEU A 292 -3.24 0.52 3.56
CA LEU A 292 -2.53 -0.01 2.40
C LEU A 292 -1.32 0.86 2.01
N THR A 293 -1.48 2.19 2.05
CA THR A 293 -0.39 3.15 1.83
C THR A 293 0.74 2.96 2.84
N GLY A 294 0.43 2.93 4.14
CA GLY A 294 1.41 2.71 5.21
C GLY A 294 2.11 1.36 5.10
N LEU A 295 1.37 0.29 4.79
CA LEU A 295 1.91 -1.04 4.57
C LEU A 295 2.84 -1.11 3.36
N ALA A 296 2.48 -0.45 2.25
CA ALA A 296 3.31 -0.37 1.05
C ALA A 296 4.65 0.31 1.36
N LEU A 297 4.64 1.45 2.07
CA LEU A 297 5.86 2.14 2.48
C LEU A 297 6.73 1.28 3.42
N ALA A 298 6.10 0.59 4.38
CA ALA A 298 6.81 -0.25 5.34
C ALA A 298 7.44 -1.50 4.70
N ARG A 299 6.89 -2.01 3.59
CA ARG A 299 7.45 -3.16 2.84
C ARG A 299 8.35 -2.74 1.68
N GLY A 300 8.21 -1.51 1.17
CA GLY A 300 8.77 -1.09 -0.11
C GLY A 300 10.28 -1.26 -0.28
N ALA A 301 11.07 -1.10 0.77
CA ALA A 301 12.52 -1.27 0.68
C ALA A 301 12.97 -2.73 0.67
N GLU A 302 12.20 -3.66 1.26
CA GLU A 302 12.56 -5.08 1.34
C GLU A 302 11.85 -5.92 0.27
N GLU A 303 10.63 -5.55 -0.09
CA GLU A 303 9.78 -6.27 -1.02
C GLU A 303 9.09 -5.29 -2.00
N PRO A 304 9.86 -4.59 -2.86
CA PRO A 304 9.35 -3.49 -3.69
C PRO A 304 8.23 -3.94 -4.64
N CYS A 305 8.37 -5.10 -5.28
CA CYS A 305 7.35 -5.65 -6.16
C CYS A 305 6.01 -5.90 -5.43
N ALA A 306 6.03 -6.50 -4.24
CA ALA A 306 4.82 -6.75 -3.45
C ALA A 306 4.21 -5.44 -2.92
N ALA A 307 5.07 -4.51 -2.50
CA ALA A 307 4.65 -3.18 -2.06
C ALA A 307 3.99 -2.37 -3.19
N ALA A 308 4.45 -2.52 -4.44
CA ALA A 308 3.87 -1.82 -5.59
C ALA A 308 2.41 -2.24 -5.83
N LEU A 309 2.07 -3.51 -5.56
CA LEU A 309 0.68 -3.99 -5.63
C LEU A 309 -0.20 -3.35 -4.58
N LEU A 310 0.29 -3.23 -3.34
CA LEU A 310 -0.42 -2.58 -2.25
C LEU A 310 -0.65 -1.09 -2.55
N ALA A 311 0.37 -0.40 -3.08
CA ALA A 311 0.26 1.00 -3.46
C ALA A 311 -0.75 1.21 -4.60
N ARG A 312 -0.72 0.37 -5.66
CA ARG A 312 -1.72 0.41 -6.74
C ARG A 312 -3.13 0.17 -6.21
N ARG A 313 -3.30 -0.80 -5.30
CA ARG A 313 -4.58 -1.07 -4.66
C ARG A 313 -5.07 0.14 -3.85
N ALA A 314 -4.19 0.79 -3.07
CA ALA A 314 -4.54 2.00 -2.32
C ALA A 314 -5.03 3.11 -3.27
N VAL A 315 -4.28 3.39 -4.34
CA VAL A 315 -4.64 4.40 -5.35
C VAL A 315 -6.02 4.13 -5.96
N GLY A 316 -6.34 2.86 -6.29
CA GLY A 316 -7.63 2.48 -6.86
C GLY A 316 -8.83 2.55 -5.89
N GLN A 317 -8.61 2.67 -4.58
CA GLN A 317 -9.64 2.62 -3.55
C GLN A 317 -10.00 4.00 -2.96
N CYS A 318 -9.31 5.06 -3.37
CA CYS A 318 -9.51 6.39 -2.81
C CYS A 318 -9.47 7.51 -3.86
N ALA A 319 -9.91 8.70 -3.45
CA ALA A 319 -9.92 9.92 -4.24
C ALA A 319 -9.42 11.10 -3.38
N GLY A 320 -9.10 12.23 -4.03
CA GLY A 320 -8.69 13.46 -3.35
C GLY A 320 -7.39 13.31 -2.56
N ARG A 321 -7.34 13.87 -1.34
CA ARG A 321 -6.12 13.93 -0.52
C ARG A 321 -5.51 12.57 -0.21
N THR A 322 -6.35 11.58 0.13
CA THR A 322 -5.88 10.21 0.42
C THR A 322 -5.25 9.57 -0.81
N ARG A 323 -5.75 9.89 -2.01
CA ARG A 323 -5.17 9.43 -3.28
C ARG A 323 -3.82 10.06 -3.56
N ILE A 324 -3.64 11.34 -3.24
CA ILE A 324 -2.32 12.01 -3.35
C ILE A 324 -1.27 11.27 -2.50
N ARG A 325 -1.57 10.99 -1.22
CA ARG A 325 -0.65 10.21 -0.36
C ARG A 325 -0.38 8.81 -0.90
N ALA A 326 -1.40 8.14 -1.45
CA ALA A 326 -1.25 6.82 -2.06
C ALA A 326 -0.35 6.86 -3.32
N LEU A 327 -0.48 7.89 -4.16
CA LEU A 327 0.37 8.12 -5.33
C LEU A 327 1.81 8.44 -4.94
N VAL A 328 2.01 9.31 -3.93
CA VAL A 328 3.35 9.61 -3.40
C VAL A 328 4.01 8.34 -2.86
N ALA A 329 3.26 7.50 -2.13
CA ALA A 329 3.77 6.21 -1.67
C ALA A 329 4.09 5.24 -2.82
N ALA A 330 3.25 5.21 -3.87
CA ALA A 330 3.56 4.44 -5.08
C ALA A 330 4.87 4.92 -5.72
N GLY A 331 5.12 6.23 -5.73
CA GLY A 331 6.37 6.81 -6.20
C GLY A 331 7.57 6.41 -5.34
N TRP A 332 7.45 6.44 -4.01
CA TRP A 332 8.52 5.98 -3.11
C TRP A 332 8.82 4.49 -3.27
N VAL A 333 7.81 3.65 -3.46
CA VAL A 333 7.97 2.23 -3.71
C VAL A 333 8.61 1.98 -5.09
N ALA A 334 8.18 2.70 -6.13
CA ALA A 334 8.78 2.61 -7.46
C ALA A 334 10.24 3.06 -7.46
N LEU A 335 10.56 4.10 -6.69
CA LEU A 335 11.94 4.47 -6.40
C LEU A 335 12.65 3.27 -5.75
N ALA A 336 12.16 2.71 -4.64
CA ALA A 336 12.79 1.54 -4.00
C ALA A 336 13.00 0.34 -4.95
N ASP A 337 12.15 0.17 -5.97
CA ASP A 337 12.28 -0.83 -7.05
C ASP A 337 13.24 -0.43 -8.18
N GLU A 338 13.92 0.72 -8.06
CA GLU A 338 14.78 1.33 -9.10
C GLU A 338 14.07 1.63 -10.43
N ARG A 339 12.80 2.04 -10.35
CA ARG A 339 11.97 2.48 -11.49
C ARG A 339 11.66 3.99 -11.41
N PRO A 340 12.66 4.86 -11.67
CA PRO A 340 12.51 6.32 -11.52
C PRO A 340 11.46 6.92 -12.48
N GLU A 341 11.25 6.31 -13.64
CA GLU A 341 10.22 6.72 -14.60
C GLU A 341 8.80 6.53 -14.05
N ILE A 342 8.53 5.41 -13.38
CA ILE A 342 7.25 5.15 -12.73
C ILE A 342 7.07 6.09 -11.54
N ALA A 343 8.14 6.37 -10.79
CA ALA A 343 8.09 7.31 -9.69
C ALA A 343 7.77 8.75 -10.15
N ALA A 344 8.41 9.20 -11.24
CA ALA A 344 8.15 10.51 -11.82
C ALA A 344 6.71 10.62 -12.35
N GLU A 345 6.17 9.55 -12.92
CA GLU A 345 4.76 9.51 -13.33
C GLU A 345 3.80 9.57 -12.15
N ALA A 346 4.08 8.81 -11.07
CA ALA A 346 3.28 8.87 -9.86
C ALA A 346 3.30 10.27 -9.22
N ALA A 347 4.45 10.95 -9.22
CA ALA A 347 4.57 12.34 -8.77
C ALA A 347 3.75 13.31 -9.63
N ARG A 348 3.82 13.19 -10.96
CA ARG A 348 3.00 14.00 -11.88
C ARG A 348 1.50 13.79 -11.65
N GLN A 349 1.07 12.54 -11.48
CA GLN A 349 -0.33 12.23 -11.18
C GLN A 349 -0.75 12.84 -9.85
N ALA A 350 0.08 12.72 -8.80
CA ALA A 350 -0.17 13.31 -7.50
C ALA A 350 -0.28 14.84 -7.56
N ALA A 351 0.57 15.51 -8.36
CA ALA A 351 0.52 16.95 -8.58
C ALA A 351 -0.76 17.40 -9.32
N GLY A 352 -1.29 16.54 -10.21
CA GLY A 352 -2.50 16.80 -10.99
C GLY A 352 -3.82 16.54 -10.25
N GLU A 353 -3.79 15.91 -9.07
CA GLU A 353 -5.00 15.64 -8.29
C GLU A 353 -5.63 16.96 -7.76
N PRO A 354 -6.98 17.06 -7.76
CA PRO A 354 -7.67 18.22 -7.19
C PRO A 354 -7.25 18.49 -5.74
N GLY A 355 -6.82 19.73 -5.47
CA GLY A 355 -6.42 20.15 -4.12
C GLY A 355 -4.99 19.77 -3.72
N ALA A 356 -4.15 19.28 -4.65
CA ALA A 356 -2.73 18.98 -4.38
C ALA A 356 -1.96 20.15 -3.73
N GLN A 357 -2.16 21.37 -4.23
CA GLN A 357 -1.51 22.58 -3.70
C GLN A 357 -2.20 23.14 -2.43
N ALA A 358 -3.44 22.71 -2.13
CA ALA A 358 -4.20 23.26 -1.01
C ALA A 358 -3.77 22.66 0.34
N CYS A 359 -3.22 21.43 0.36
CA CYS A 359 -2.75 20.78 1.58
C CYS A 359 -1.22 20.84 1.68
N ARG A 360 -0.70 21.84 2.41
CA ARG A 360 0.75 22.11 2.50
C ARG A 360 1.60 20.92 2.95
N PRO A 361 1.25 20.16 4.01
CA PRO A 361 2.00 18.96 4.39
C PRO A 361 2.05 17.88 3.31
N VAL A 362 0.91 17.58 2.67
CA VAL A 362 0.85 16.55 1.62
C VAL A 362 1.65 16.98 0.39
N PHE A 363 1.63 18.27 0.06
CA PHE A 363 2.46 18.83 -1.01
C PHE A 363 3.96 18.77 -0.68
N ALA A 364 4.35 18.96 0.58
CA ALA A 364 5.74 18.82 1.00
C ALA A 364 6.27 17.37 0.80
N GLU A 365 5.46 16.34 1.06
CA GLU A 365 5.82 14.94 0.73
C GLU A 365 6.01 14.72 -0.77
N LEU A 366 5.22 15.39 -1.60
CA LEU A 366 5.35 15.36 -3.05
C LEU A 366 6.65 16.04 -3.51
N LEU A 367 6.99 17.21 -2.97
CA LEU A 367 8.25 17.90 -3.26
C LEU A 367 9.47 17.03 -2.90
N GLU A 368 9.43 16.31 -1.78
CA GLU A 368 10.48 15.34 -1.42
C GLU A 368 10.63 14.23 -2.47
N LEU A 369 9.51 13.70 -2.97
CA LEU A 369 9.52 12.65 -4.00
C LEU A 369 10.08 13.20 -5.33
N GLU A 370 9.63 14.38 -5.75
CA GLU A 370 10.13 15.06 -6.96
C GLU A 370 11.64 15.35 -6.87
N ALA A 371 12.12 15.77 -5.70
CA ALA A 371 13.53 15.97 -5.44
C ALA A 371 14.36 14.69 -5.66
N MET A 372 13.79 13.52 -5.32
CA MET A 372 14.45 12.24 -5.54
C MET A 372 14.31 11.71 -6.97
N CYS A 373 13.37 12.23 -7.75
CA CYS A 373 13.20 11.89 -9.16
C CYS A 373 14.11 12.72 -10.08
N THR A 374 14.49 13.94 -9.69
CA THR A 374 15.37 14.79 -10.50
C THR A 374 16.84 14.36 -10.42
N ARG A 375 17.54 14.50 -11.55
CA ARG A 375 18.99 14.28 -11.65
C ARG A 375 19.81 15.55 -11.39
N GLU A 376 19.17 16.72 -11.39
CA GLU A 376 19.85 18.01 -11.23
C GLU A 376 20.04 18.37 -9.74
N PRO A 377 21.27 18.45 -9.22
CA PRO A 377 21.51 18.69 -7.79
C PRO A 377 20.94 20.02 -7.30
N ARG A 378 21.00 21.08 -8.11
CA ARG A 378 20.47 22.41 -7.76
C ARG A 378 18.95 22.41 -7.64
N VAL A 379 18.26 21.70 -8.52
CA VAL A 379 16.79 21.57 -8.49
C VAL A 379 16.38 20.72 -7.29
N ARG A 380 17.09 19.60 -7.06
CA ARG A 380 16.88 18.75 -5.88
C ARG A 380 16.98 19.54 -4.58
N GLU A 381 18.03 20.34 -4.43
CA GLU A 381 18.26 21.12 -3.21
C GLU A 381 17.12 22.13 -2.97
N ARG A 382 16.71 22.88 -4.01
CA ARG A 382 15.60 23.83 -3.90
C ARG A 382 14.28 23.15 -3.50
N LEU A 383 13.96 22.01 -4.10
CA LEU A 383 12.74 21.26 -3.76
C LEU A 383 12.76 20.77 -2.30
N LEU A 384 13.92 20.32 -1.80
CA LEU A 384 14.07 19.92 -0.40
C LEU A 384 14.02 21.12 0.56
N GLU A 385 14.55 22.28 0.18
CA GLU A 385 14.42 23.52 0.93
C GLU A 385 12.96 23.96 1.06
N ASP A 386 12.23 23.96 -0.06
CA ASP A 386 10.80 24.28 -0.09
C ASP A 386 10.00 23.29 0.77
N ALA A 387 10.26 21.99 0.64
CA ALA A 387 9.63 20.96 1.48
C ALA A 387 9.93 21.19 2.98
N GLN A 388 11.18 21.47 3.34
CA GLN A 388 11.56 21.75 4.73
C GLN A 388 10.87 23.01 5.29
N ALA A 389 10.76 24.07 4.49
CA ALA A 389 10.06 25.29 4.87
C ALA A 389 8.57 25.02 5.13
N MET A 390 7.93 24.20 4.28
CA MET A 390 6.53 23.80 4.45
C MET A 390 6.33 22.95 5.71
N TRP A 391 7.21 21.99 5.99
CA TRP A 391 7.15 21.19 7.23
C TRP A 391 7.35 22.03 8.48
N THR A 392 8.24 23.02 8.41
CA THR A 392 8.49 23.97 9.50
C THR A 392 7.24 24.81 9.77
N ALA A 393 6.62 25.36 8.72
CA ALA A 393 5.37 26.10 8.83
C ALA A 393 4.23 25.24 9.40
N ALA A 394 4.17 23.96 9.02
CA ALA A 394 3.21 22.99 9.53
C ALA A 394 3.55 22.41 10.92
N ARG A 395 4.67 22.84 11.53
CA ARG A 395 5.16 22.41 12.83
C ARG A 395 5.29 20.88 12.95
N ARG A 396 5.89 20.25 11.95
CA ARG A 396 6.14 18.79 11.88
C ARG A 396 7.62 18.47 12.12
N PRO A 397 8.10 18.44 13.38
CA PRO A 397 9.54 18.41 13.67
C PRO A 397 10.24 17.14 13.17
N VAL A 398 9.57 15.98 13.18
CA VAL A 398 10.10 14.74 12.62
C VAL A 398 10.38 14.88 11.12
N ALA A 399 9.44 15.45 10.37
CA ALA A 399 9.60 15.69 8.93
C ALA A 399 10.70 16.72 8.64
N VAL A 400 10.79 17.81 9.43
CA VAL A 400 11.87 18.80 9.31
C VAL A 400 13.23 18.16 9.50
N ALA A 401 13.43 17.38 10.58
CA ALA A 401 14.70 16.71 10.85
C ALA A 401 15.03 15.64 9.80
N ARG A 402 14.01 14.95 9.26
CA ARG A 402 14.13 13.97 8.18
C ARG A 402 14.64 14.61 6.88
N VAL A 403 14.10 15.77 6.49
CA VAL A 403 14.56 16.51 5.30
C VAL A 403 15.95 17.09 5.51
N ALA A 404 16.24 17.64 6.70
CA ALA A 404 17.58 18.14 7.02
C ALA A 404 18.65 17.04 6.93
N ALA A 405 18.38 15.85 7.47
CA ALA A 405 19.28 14.70 7.34
C ALA A 405 19.47 14.29 5.88
N ALA A 406 18.40 14.26 5.08
CA ALA A 406 18.49 13.93 3.66
C ALA A 406 19.35 14.94 2.87
N ARG A 407 19.15 16.24 3.10
CA ARG A 407 19.97 17.31 2.49
C ARG A 407 21.45 17.17 2.85
N ALA A 408 21.77 16.91 4.12
CA ALA A 408 23.15 16.68 4.57
C ALA A 408 23.79 15.47 3.87
N LEU A 409 23.06 14.35 3.77
CA LEU A 409 23.54 13.14 3.07
C LEU A 409 23.79 13.39 1.57
N LEU A 410 22.91 14.14 0.90
CA LEU A 410 22.94 14.34 -0.55
C LEU A 410 23.95 15.41 -1.00
N SER A 411 24.22 16.40 -0.17
CA SER A 411 25.20 17.46 -0.45
C SER A 411 26.64 17.04 -0.16
N GLY A 412 26.85 15.92 0.55
CA GLY A 412 28.17 15.54 1.06
C GLY A 412 28.72 16.53 2.08
N ALA A 413 27.90 17.50 2.54
CA ALA A 413 28.22 18.36 3.67
C ALA A 413 28.50 17.47 4.88
N GLY A 414 29.62 17.74 5.55
CA GLY A 414 30.27 16.77 6.43
C GLY A 414 29.45 16.34 7.65
N GLY A 415 30.10 15.55 8.50
CA GLY A 415 29.46 14.96 9.66
C GLY A 415 28.71 15.89 10.65
N PRO A 416 29.00 17.21 10.83
CA PRO A 416 28.29 18.02 11.83
C PRO A 416 26.78 18.15 11.56
N ASP A 417 26.40 18.60 10.37
CA ASP A 417 24.98 18.84 10.02
C ASP A 417 24.18 17.54 10.02
N LEU A 418 24.79 16.46 9.51
CA LEU A 418 24.19 15.13 9.58
C LEU A 418 24.05 14.64 11.02
N ARG A 419 25.07 14.83 11.87
CA ARG A 419 25.00 14.45 13.31
C ARG A 419 23.95 15.24 14.04
N GLU A 420 23.79 16.53 13.74
CA GLU A 420 22.74 17.37 14.33
C GLU A 420 21.36 16.88 13.92
N ALA A 421 21.12 16.68 12.61
CA ALA A 421 19.83 16.20 12.12
C ALA A 421 19.48 14.79 12.64
N VAL A 422 20.44 13.86 12.65
CA VAL A 422 20.28 12.53 13.24
C VAL A 422 20.08 12.61 14.76
N GLY A 423 20.76 13.52 15.45
CA GLY A 423 20.57 13.81 16.87
C GLY A 423 19.14 14.27 17.17
N ALA A 424 18.62 15.20 16.37
CA ALA A 424 17.24 15.67 16.47
C ALA A 424 16.23 14.53 16.23
N LEU A 425 16.44 13.69 15.21
CA LEU A 425 15.62 12.50 14.97
C LEU A 425 15.63 11.55 16.18
N ARG A 426 16.79 11.25 16.76
CA ARG A 426 16.91 10.39 17.94
C ARG A 426 16.20 10.98 19.16
N GLN A 427 16.31 12.29 19.39
CA GLN A 427 15.59 12.97 20.47
C GLN A 427 14.07 12.90 20.32
N LEU A 428 13.58 12.87 19.08
CA LEU A 428 12.16 12.67 18.75
C LEU A 428 11.73 11.19 18.76
N GLY A 429 12.61 10.27 19.15
CA GLY A 429 12.32 8.83 19.21
C GLY A 429 12.42 8.08 17.89
N VAL A 430 12.96 8.71 16.83
CA VAL A 430 13.22 8.07 15.54
C VAL A 430 14.53 7.28 15.60
N ARG A 431 14.48 6.00 15.24
CA ARG A 431 15.64 5.10 15.23
C ARG A 431 16.30 5.05 13.86
N GLU A 432 17.55 4.61 13.79
CA GLU A 432 18.33 4.52 12.54
C GLU A 432 17.65 3.67 11.45
N ARG A 433 16.93 2.62 11.85
CA ARG A 433 16.15 1.75 10.94
C ARG A 433 14.98 2.46 10.25
N ALA A 434 14.67 3.71 10.58
CA ALA A 434 13.67 4.50 9.84
C ALA A 434 14.06 4.70 8.36
N ALA A 435 15.36 4.67 8.05
CA ALA A 435 15.85 4.68 6.68
C ALA A 435 15.55 3.38 5.91
N ASP A 436 15.05 2.33 6.56
CA ASP A 436 14.71 1.06 5.93
C ASP A 436 13.24 1.01 5.46
N ALA A 437 12.43 2.04 5.73
CA ALA A 437 11.14 2.20 5.04
C ALA A 437 11.35 2.87 3.69
N ALA A 438 10.52 2.56 2.69
CA ALA A 438 10.53 3.35 1.45
C ALA A 438 10.20 4.81 1.77
N GLY A 439 11.02 5.74 1.27
CA GLY A 439 10.91 7.16 1.61
C GLY A 439 12.22 7.94 1.45
N LEU A 440 12.18 9.21 1.86
CA LEU A 440 13.28 10.15 1.66
C LEU A 440 14.62 9.69 2.24
N LEU A 441 14.67 9.24 3.51
CA LEU A 441 15.95 8.80 4.11
C LEU A 441 16.50 7.53 3.47
N ASN A 442 15.64 6.61 3.06
CA ASN A 442 16.07 5.43 2.31
C ASN A 442 16.78 5.84 1.02
N ARG A 443 16.20 6.79 0.29
CA ARG A 443 16.77 7.28 -0.97
C ARG A 443 17.98 8.18 -0.80
N ALA A 444 17.99 9.04 0.20
CA ALA A 444 19.17 9.85 0.51
C ALA A 444 20.35 9.01 1.01
N THR A 445 20.09 7.88 1.68
CA THR A 445 21.14 6.93 2.10
C THR A 445 21.50 5.92 1.02
N ALA A 446 20.71 5.76 -0.05
CA ALA A 446 20.97 4.75 -1.09
C ALA A 446 22.37 4.86 -1.73
N PRO A 447 22.89 6.06 -2.07
CA PRO A 447 24.25 6.19 -2.59
C PRO A 447 25.36 5.81 -1.60
N LEU A 448 25.05 5.80 -0.30
CA LEU A 448 25.98 5.48 0.77
C LEU A 448 25.91 4.00 1.18
N ARG A 449 24.82 3.31 0.81
CA ARG A 449 24.64 1.88 1.08
C ARG A 449 25.49 1.10 0.08
N PRO A 450 26.38 0.20 0.55
CA PRO A 450 26.98 -0.80 -0.32
C PRO A 450 25.84 -1.57 -0.97
N SER A 451 25.81 -1.58 -2.29
CA SER A 451 24.79 -2.25 -3.09
C SER A 451 25.46 -3.28 -3.98
N ALA A 452 24.84 -4.45 -4.10
CA ALA A 452 25.28 -5.46 -5.03
C ALA A 452 24.07 -6.02 -5.78
N ALA A 453 24.24 -6.24 -7.08
CA ALA A 453 23.25 -6.85 -7.95
C ALA A 453 23.90 -7.90 -8.84
N VAL A 454 23.17 -8.95 -9.16
CA VAL A 454 23.60 -10.01 -10.05
C VAL A 454 22.72 -9.98 -11.29
N ARG A 455 23.38 -10.00 -12.45
CA ARG A 455 22.74 -10.19 -13.74
C ARG A 455 23.08 -11.57 -14.27
N VAL A 456 22.06 -12.33 -14.61
CA VAL A 456 22.19 -13.65 -15.24
C VAL A 456 21.32 -13.80 -16.48
N LEU A 457 20.39 -12.87 -16.78
CA LEU A 457 19.68 -12.86 -18.06
C LEU A 457 20.62 -12.35 -19.16
N GLY A 458 21.13 -13.27 -19.98
CA GLY A 458 22.32 -13.10 -20.82
C GLY A 458 23.57 -13.65 -20.12
N GLY A 459 24.69 -12.93 -20.18
CA GLY A 459 25.93 -13.32 -19.50
C GLY A 459 25.94 -13.05 -17.99
N PHE A 460 26.81 -13.75 -17.24
CA PHE A 460 26.98 -13.51 -15.80
C PHE A 460 27.73 -12.21 -15.50
N GLN A 461 27.09 -11.29 -14.78
CA GLN A 461 27.72 -10.07 -14.29
C GLN A 461 27.32 -9.79 -12.84
N VAL A 462 28.29 -9.37 -12.02
CA VAL A 462 28.02 -8.79 -10.70
C VAL A 462 28.29 -7.30 -10.77
N LEU A 463 27.37 -6.51 -10.24
CA LEU A 463 27.49 -5.09 -10.07
C LEU A 463 27.68 -4.79 -8.60
N ARG A 464 28.69 -4.01 -8.25
CA ARG A 464 28.89 -3.45 -6.91
C ARG A 464 28.82 -1.93 -7.03
N ASP A 465 27.88 -1.32 -6.32
CA ASP A 465 27.62 0.12 -6.37
C ASP A 465 27.40 0.62 -7.81
N GLY A 466 26.69 -0.18 -8.61
CA GLY A 466 26.41 0.06 -10.03
C GLY A 466 27.56 -0.24 -10.99
N ASN A 467 28.77 -0.51 -10.48
CA ASN A 467 29.94 -0.79 -11.31
C ASN A 467 30.15 -2.30 -11.51
N PRO A 468 30.47 -2.77 -12.72
CA PRO A 468 30.81 -4.17 -12.96
C PRO A 468 32.03 -4.60 -12.13
N VAL A 469 31.89 -5.73 -11.44
CA VAL A 469 32.98 -6.42 -10.77
C VAL A 469 33.75 -7.22 -11.81
N GLY A 470 35.04 -6.89 -11.99
CA GLY A 470 35.91 -7.52 -12.98
C GLY A 470 36.29 -8.96 -12.63
N PRO A 471 36.60 -9.84 -13.61
CA PRO A 471 37.05 -11.20 -13.36
C PRO A 471 38.25 -11.31 -12.42
N GLU A 472 39.17 -10.35 -12.47
CA GLU A 472 40.37 -10.24 -11.63
C GLU A 472 40.06 -9.98 -10.14
N GLU A 473 38.91 -9.38 -9.83
CA GLU A 473 38.45 -9.21 -8.45
C GLU A 473 37.95 -10.54 -7.86
N TRP A 474 37.51 -11.47 -8.71
CA TRP A 474 37.14 -12.82 -8.32
C TRP A 474 38.39 -13.67 -8.13
N GLN A 475 39.01 -13.57 -6.95
CA GLN A 475 40.18 -14.36 -6.52
C GLN A 475 39.96 -15.89 -6.53
N SER A 476 38.74 -16.36 -6.85
CA SER A 476 38.41 -17.78 -6.95
C SER A 476 37.25 -18.00 -7.93
N LYS A 477 37.49 -18.88 -8.93
CA LYS A 477 36.44 -19.37 -9.83
C LYS A 477 35.31 -20.05 -9.05
N LYS A 478 35.62 -20.82 -8.00
CA LYS A 478 34.62 -21.52 -7.18
C LYS A 478 33.75 -20.57 -6.33
N ALA A 479 34.27 -19.41 -5.94
CA ALA A 479 33.44 -18.38 -5.30
C ALA A 479 32.43 -17.78 -6.29
N ARG A 480 32.85 -17.60 -7.55
CA ARG A 480 31.96 -17.15 -8.64
C ARG A 480 30.90 -18.20 -8.97
N ASP A 481 31.30 -19.46 -9.09
CA ASP A 481 30.40 -20.58 -9.34
C ASP A 481 29.42 -20.79 -8.17
N LEU A 482 29.85 -20.58 -6.92
CA LEU A 482 28.96 -20.62 -5.75
C LEU A 482 27.82 -19.61 -5.89
N LEU A 483 28.11 -18.37 -6.27
CA LEU A 483 27.06 -17.36 -6.44
C LEU A 483 26.07 -17.74 -7.56
N LYS A 484 26.58 -18.21 -8.70
CA LYS A 484 25.73 -18.66 -9.80
C LYS A 484 24.84 -19.84 -9.40
N LEU A 485 25.40 -20.81 -8.68
CA LEU A 485 24.64 -21.95 -8.15
C LEU A 485 23.53 -21.48 -7.22
N LEU A 486 23.82 -20.57 -6.29
CA LEU A 486 22.79 -20.00 -5.42
C LEU A 486 21.70 -19.28 -6.22
N VAL A 487 22.06 -18.52 -7.26
CA VAL A 487 21.09 -17.89 -8.17
C VAL A 487 20.24 -18.95 -8.88
N ALA A 488 20.85 -20.00 -9.42
CA ALA A 488 20.16 -21.10 -10.08
C ALA A 488 19.19 -21.85 -9.17
N ARG A 489 19.52 -21.92 -7.87
CA ARG A 489 18.64 -22.41 -6.80
C ARG A 489 17.61 -21.37 -6.34
N ARG A 490 17.36 -20.34 -7.16
CA ARG A 490 16.42 -19.23 -6.89
C ARG A 490 16.75 -18.52 -5.58
N GLY A 491 18.02 -18.56 -5.16
CA GLY A 491 18.58 -18.09 -3.90
C GLY A 491 17.95 -18.67 -2.64
N LEU A 492 17.28 -19.83 -2.75
CA LEU A 492 16.75 -20.58 -1.63
C LEU A 492 17.90 -21.06 -0.72
N ALA A 493 17.61 -21.23 0.57
CA ALA A 493 18.52 -21.85 1.52
C ALA A 493 18.88 -23.26 1.02
N THR A 494 20.13 -23.43 0.59
CA THR A 494 20.63 -24.66 -0.03
C THR A 494 21.55 -25.38 0.95
N PRO A 495 21.33 -26.68 1.22
CA PRO A 495 22.21 -27.44 2.09
C PRO A 495 23.67 -27.38 1.63
N ARG A 496 24.60 -27.27 2.58
CA ARG A 496 26.04 -27.18 2.27
C ARG A 496 26.55 -28.41 1.50
N GLU A 497 25.99 -29.58 1.76
CA GLU A 497 26.31 -30.83 1.05
C GLU A 497 25.98 -30.73 -0.44
N VAL A 498 24.78 -30.23 -0.79
CA VAL A 498 24.35 -29.99 -2.18
C VAL A 498 25.26 -28.97 -2.86
N VAL A 499 25.66 -27.93 -2.13
CA VAL A 499 26.61 -26.93 -2.66
C VAL A 499 27.98 -27.53 -2.92
N VAL A 500 28.48 -28.39 -2.02
CA VAL A 500 29.76 -29.07 -2.17
C VAL A 500 29.73 -30.01 -3.36
N GLU A 501 28.70 -30.85 -3.48
CA GLU A 501 28.54 -31.81 -4.57
C GLU A 501 28.49 -31.11 -5.94
N ALA A 502 27.75 -30.01 -6.05
CA ALA A 502 27.67 -29.24 -7.29
C ALA A 502 28.98 -28.51 -7.66
N LEU A 503 29.74 -28.03 -6.66
CA LEU A 503 30.98 -27.30 -6.90
C LEU A 503 32.21 -28.23 -7.06
N TRP A 504 32.22 -29.41 -6.45
CA TRP A 504 33.32 -30.37 -6.47
C TRP A 504 32.80 -31.81 -6.61
N PRO A 505 32.23 -32.19 -7.77
CA PRO A 505 31.57 -33.49 -7.95
C PRO A 505 32.53 -34.69 -7.83
N GLU A 506 33.83 -34.49 -8.04
CA GLU A 506 34.84 -35.54 -8.04
C GLU A 506 35.57 -35.70 -6.69
N GLU A 507 35.19 -34.93 -5.66
CA GLU A 507 35.90 -34.92 -4.37
C GLU A 507 35.03 -35.45 -3.21
N ASP A 508 35.70 -36.00 -2.19
CA ASP A 508 35.06 -36.40 -0.94
C ASP A 508 34.41 -35.19 -0.23
N PRO A 509 33.08 -35.18 -0.03
CA PRO A 509 32.36 -34.06 0.58
C PRO A 509 32.89 -33.68 1.96
N ALA A 510 33.39 -34.66 2.74
CA ALA A 510 33.94 -34.43 4.08
C ALA A 510 35.21 -33.55 4.05
N ARG A 511 35.93 -33.51 2.93
CA ARG A 511 37.15 -32.72 2.73
C ARG A 511 36.90 -31.32 2.16
N CYS A 512 35.69 -31.06 1.68
CA CYS A 512 35.35 -29.82 0.98
C CYS A 512 34.79 -28.70 1.89
N ALA A 513 34.46 -28.99 3.15
CA ALA A 513 33.91 -28.00 4.09
C ALA A 513 34.79 -26.74 4.28
N ASN A 514 36.11 -26.93 4.39
CA ASN A 514 37.06 -25.82 4.50
C ASN A 514 37.13 -25.00 3.21
N ARG A 515 37.09 -25.68 2.05
CA ARG A 515 37.10 -25.02 0.73
C ARG A 515 35.83 -24.21 0.47
N LEU A 516 34.67 -24.75 0.86
CA LEU A 516 33.40 -24.01 0.82
C LEU A 516 33.45 -22.77 1.70
N SER A 517 34.02 -22.86 2.90
CA SER A 517 34.16 -21.72 3.80
C SER A 517 35.06 -20.62 3.20
N VAL A 518 36.14 -21.00 2.53
CA VAL A 518 37.00 -20.07 1.79
C VAL A 518 36.25 -19.43 0.61
N ALA A 519 35.55 -20.23 -0.20
CA ALA A 519 34.76 -19.72 -1.33
C ALA A 519 33.68 -18.72 -0.87
N LEU A 520 32.98 -19.02 0.24
CA LEU A 520 31.99 -18.13 0.85
C LEU A 520 32.64 -16.84 1.36
N SER A 521 33.81 -16.92 1.98
CA SER A 521 34.56 -15.75 2.45
C SER A 521 34.95 -14.84 1.28
N ILE A 522 35.49 -15.41 0.20
CA ILE A 522 35.85 -14.66 -1.02
C ILE A 522 34.60 -14.03 -1.63
N LEU A 523 33.50 -14.77 -1.76
CA LEU A 523 32.23 -14.23 -2.26
C LEU A 523 31.76 -13.03 -1.44
N ARG A 524 31.81 -13.10 -0.11
CA ARG A 524 31.47 -11.96 0.77
C ARG A 524 32.39 -10.77 0.55
N MET A 525 33.70 -10.99 0.40
CA MET A 525 34.65 -9.90 0.11
C MET A 525 34.45 -9.29 -1.27
N VAL A 526 34.05 -10.07 -2.28
CA VAL A 526 33.75 -9.53 -3.61
C VAL A 526 32.55 -8.58 -3.55
N LEU A 527 31.49 -8.97 -2.83
CA LEU A 527 30.27 -8.19 -2.69
C LEU A 527 30.44 -6.97 -1.77
N ASP A 528 31.29 -7.06 -0.75
CA ASP A 528 31.58 -5.98 0.21
C ASP A 528 33.05 -6.03 0.67
N PRO A 529 34.00 -5.50 -0.14
CA PRO A 529 35.43 -5.60 0.14
C PRO A 529 35.86 -4.83 1.39
N GLU A 530 35.16 -3.74 1.69
CA GLU A 530 35.41 -2.87 2.84
C GLU A 530 34.73 -3.36 4.13
N ARG A 531 33.92 -4.44 4.05
CA ARG A 531 33.15 -5.00 5.18
C ARG A 531 32.28 -3.95 5.85
N ARG A 532 31.63 -3.10 5.04
CA ARG A 532 30.69 -2.05 5.48
C ARG A 532 29.41 -2.65 6.08
N LEU A 533 29.09 -3.91 5.79
CA LEU A 533 27.86 -4.60 6.19
C LEU A 533 28.13 -5.84 7.05
N ALA A 534 27.07 -6.32 7.71
CA ALA A 534 27.10 -7.63 8.37
C ALA A 534 27.35 -8.75 7.35
N GLN A 535 28.06 -9.81 7.77
CA GLN A 535 28.49 -10.88 6.86
C GLN A 535 27.32 -11.63 6.17
N ASP A 536 26.16 -11.66 6.81
CA ASP A 536 24.94 -12.30 6.33
C ASP A 536 24.05 -11.38 5.48
N HIS A 537 24.47 -10.14 5.21
CA HIS A 537 23.67 -9.14 4.51
C HIS A 537 23.29 -9.59 3.09
N PHE A 538 24.26 -9.96 2.25
CA PHE A 538 24.01 -10.44 0.88
C PHE A 538 23.84 -11.95 0.83
N ILE A 539 24.68 -12.70 1.57
CA ILE A 539 24.71 -14.16 1.58
C ILE A 539 24.53 -14.66 3.02
N ALA A 540 23.33 -15.14 3.31
CA ALA A 540 23.02 -15.80 4.57
C ALA A 540 23.65 -17.20 4.58
N ALA A 541 24.31 -17.54 5.67
CA ALA A 541 24.88 -18.88 5.85
C ALA A 541 24.91 -19.24 7.33
N ASP A 542 24.49 -20.46 7.65
CA ASP A 542 24.67 -21.09 8.95
C ASP A 542 25.39 -22.44 8.77
N LYS A 543 25.53 -23.22 9.84
CA LYS A 543 26.23 -24.53 9.79
C LYS A 543 25.63 -25.55 8.80
N HIS A 544 24.38 -25.38 8.35
CA HIS A 544 23.65 -26.33 7.51
C HIS A 544 23.37 -25.81 6.10
N VAL A 545 23.07 -24.52 5.94
CA VAL A 545 22.59 -23.96 4.66
C VAL A 545 23.31 -22.68 4.26
N ILE A 546 23.33 -22.41 2.95
CA ILE A 546 23.78 -21.16 2.33
C ILE A 546 22.69 -20.66 1.38
N GLY A 547 22.36 -19.38 1.42
CA GLY A 547 21.32 -18.78 0.58
C GLY A 547 21.57 -17.31 0.30
N ILE A 548 20.79 -16.76 -0.63
CA ILE A 548 20.80 -15.33 -0.92
C ILE A 548 19.87 -14.61 0.06
N ALA A 549 20.37 -13.56 0.71
CA ALA A 549 19.60 -12.69 1.59
C ALA A 549 19.13 -11.42 0.84
N ARG A 550 19.88 -10.31 0.92
CA ARG A 550 19.49 -9.00 0.35
C ARG A 550 20.18 -8.69 -0.98
N LEU A 551 20.48 -9.72 -1.78
CA LEU A 551 21.12 -9.54 -3.09
C LEU A 551 20.07 -9.49 -4.20
N ARG A 552 20.10 -8.44 -5.02
CA ARG A 552 19.23 -8.30 -6.19
C ARG A 552 19.68 -9.23 -7.31
N VAL A 553 18.73 -9.89 -7.97
CA VAL A 553 19.01 -10.81 -9.08
C VAL A 553 17.98 -10.56 -10.18
N ASP A 554 18.44 -10.19 -11.36
CA ASP A 554 17.57 -9.79 -12.49
C ASP A 554 16.55 -10.86 -12.90
N VAL A 555 16.92 -12.15 -12.91
CA VAL A 555 16.00 -13.25 -13.24
C VAL A 555 14.87 -13.38 -12.23
N ARG A 556 15.12 -13.06 -10.94
CA ARG A 556 14.06 -13.04 -9.93
C ARG A 556 13.10 -11.88 -10.18
N ASP A 557 13.64 -10.71 -10.52
CA ASP A 557 12.85 -9.51 -10.84
C ASP A 557 11.97 -9.77 -12.10
N PHE A 558 12.55 -10.39 -13.14
CA PHE A 558 11.83 -10.82 -14.34
C PHE A 558 10.71 -11.81 -14.02
N LEU A 559 11.01 -12.93 -13.35
CA LEU A 559 10.00 -13.96 -13.03
C LEU A 559 8.87 -13.41 -12.15
N ALA A 560 9.18 -12.51 -11.21
CA ALA A 560 8.18 -11.85 -10.39
C ALA A 560 7.26 -10.92 -11.21
N ALA A 561 7.85 -10.08 -12.08
CA ALA A 561 7.10 -9.20 -12.96
C ALA A 561 6.23 -9.98 -13.95
N ALA A 562 6.77 -11.03 -14.56
CA ALA A 562 6.07 -11.88 -15.51
C ALA A 562 4.87 -12.57 -14.88
N ARG A 563 5.03 -13.23 -13.71
CA ARG A 563 3.91 -13.83 -12.98
C ARG A 563 2.78 -12.83 -12.71
N HIS A 564 3.13 -11.59 -12.35
CA HIS A 564 2.14 -10.55 -12.12
C HIS A 564 1.42 -10.14 -13.41
N ALA A 565 2.16 -9.90 -14.49
CA ALA A 565 1.63 -9.48 -15.77
C ALA A 565 0.70 -10.54 -16.38
N LEU A 566 1.10 -11.82 -16.32
CA LEU A 566 0.28 -12.95 -16.78
C LEU A 566 -1.02 -13.07 -15.98
N ALA A 567 -0.94 -13.01 -14.65
CA ALA A 567 -2.14 -13.06 -13.81
C ALA A 567 -3.07 -11.87 -14.04
N LEU A 568 -2.54 -10.70 -14.43
CA LEU A 568 -3.35 -9.54 -14.80
C LEU A 568 -4.05 -9.75 -16.14
N ALA A 569 -3.34 -10.31 -17.12
CA ALA A 569 -3.88 -10.65 -18.44
C ALA A 569 -5.04 -11.64 -18.31
N ASP A 570 -4.92 -12.67 -17.47
CA ASP A 570 -5.99 -13.65 -17.20
C ASP A 570 -7.27 -13.01 -16.66
N ARG A 571 -7.16 -11.92 -15.88
CA ARG A 571 -8.31 -11.24 -15.27
C ARG A 571 -8.91 -10.13 -16.14
N SER A 572 -8.10 -9.47 -16.97
CA SER A 572 -8.43 -8.15 -17.54
C SER A 572 -8.33 -8.09 -19.07
N GLY A 573 -7.94 -9.19 -19.73
CA GLY A 573 -7.76 -9.28 -21.18
C GLY A 573 -6.77 -8.23 -21.72
N GLY A 574 -7.06 -7.66 -22.90
CA GLY A 574 -6.22 -6.69 -23.61
C GLY A 574 -5.83 -5.40 -22.86
N HIS A 575 -6.35 -5.14 -21.65
CA HIS A 575 -5.89 -4.03 -20.79
C HIS A 575 -4.54 -4.31 -20.11
N ALA A 576 -4.02 -5.54 -20.18
CA ALA A 576 -2.74 -5.93 -19.58
C ALA A 576 -1.50 -5.65 -20.45
N TYR A 577 -1.68 -5.13 -21.68
CA TYR A 577 -0.59 -4.95 -22.66
C TYR A 577 0.65 -4.24 -22.08
N ALA A 578 0.45 -3.12 -21.38
CA ALA A 578 1.56 -2.37 -20.79
C ALA A 578 2.33 -3.19 -19.75
N ALA A 579 1.63 -3.92 -18.87
CA ALA A 579 2.26 -4.75 -17.85
C ALA A 579 3.02 -5.94 -18.46
N LEU A 580 2.48 -6.55 -19.53
CA LEU A 580 3.14 -7.62 -20.27
C LEU A 580 4.40 -7.11 -20.97
N ALA A 581 4.33 -5.93 -21.61
CA ALA A 581 5.47 -5.33 -22.30
C ALA A 581 6.58 -4.90 -21.33
N ASP A 582 6.22 -4.32 -20.18
CA ASP A 582 7.18 -3.97 -19.13
C ASP A 582 7.90 -5.22 -18.58
N ALA A 583 7.17 -6.33 -18.41
CA ALA A 583 7.76 -7.59 -17.94
C ALA A 583 8.66 -8.23 -19.00
N GLU A 584 8.26 -8.22 -20.27
CA GLU A 584 9.05 -8.72 -21.39
C GLU A 584 10.36 -7.95 -21.53
N GLY A 585 10.34 -6.61 -21.38
CA GLY A 585 11.54 -5.77 -21.46
C GLY A 585 12.60 -6.03 -20.37
N LEU A 586 12.27 -6.80 -19.31
CA LEU A 586 13.26 -7.25 -18.33
C LEU A 586 14.06 -8.46 -18.81
N TYR A 587 13.56 -9.21 -19.81
CA TYR A 587 14.24 -10.36 -20.40
C TYR A 587 15.32 -9.89 -21.40
N ARG A 588 16.59 -10.06 -21.04
CA ARG A 588 17.74 -9.57 -21.84
C ARG A 588 18.49 -10.64 -22.63
N GLY A 589 18.14 -11.89 -22.41
CA GLY A 589 18.87 -13.05 -22.92
C GLY A 589 18.60 -14.25 -22.04
N ASP A 590 19.06 -15.42 -22.49
CA ASP A 590 18.88 -16.66 -21.73
C ASP A 590 19.76 -16.69 -20.49
N VAL A 591 19.30 -17.42 -19.46
CA VAL A 591 20.02 -17.45 -18.18
C VAL A 591 21.40 -18.07 -18.37
N LEU A 592 22.46 -17.31 -18.05
CA LEU A 592 23.86 -17.73 -18.18
C LEU A 592 24.18 -18.22 -19.59
N GLU A 593 23.89 -17.37 -20.59
CA GLU A 593 24.12 -17.63 -22.01
C GLU A 593 25.62 -17.87 -22.33
N ASP A 594 26.51 -17.33 -21.51
CA ASP A 594 27.97 -17.56 -21.57
C ASP A 594 28.39 -18.96 -21.08
N GLU A 595 27.51 -19.68 -20.38
CA GLU A 595 27.78 -21.01 -19.80
C GLU A 595 26.63 -22.00 -20.12
N PRO A 596 26.43 -22.37 -21.40
CA PRO A 596 25.30 -23.20 -21.81
C PRO A 596 25.30 -24.59 -21.17
N TYR A 597 26.49 -25.15 -20.91
CA TYR A 597 26.68 -26.51 -20.37
C TYR A 597 26.63 -26.60 -18.82
N ALA A 598 26.29 -25.51 -18.12
CA ALA A 598 26.16 -25.54 -16.67
C ALA A 598 24.89 -26.31 -16.24
N GLU A 599 25.04 -27.58 -15.85
CA GLU A 599 23.93 -28.48 -15.48
C GLU A 599 23.03 -27.90 -14.37
N TRP A 600 23.63 -27.28 -13.35
CA TRP A 600 22.89 -26.69 -12.24
C TRP A 600 22.05 -25.46 -12.64
N ALA A 601 22.27 -24.87 -13.83
CA ALA A 601 21.52 -23.73 -14.35
C ALA A 601 20.32 -24.11 -15.22
N VAL A 602 20.26 -25.36 -15.72
CA VAL A 602 19.27 -25.81 -16.71
C VAL A 602 17.84 -25.51 -16.26
N ALA A 603 17.46 -25.93 -15.06
CA ALA A 603 16.10 -25.76 -14.57
C ALA A 603 15.66 -24.29 -14.43
N LEU A 604 16.59 -23.37 -14.13
CA LEU A 604 16.27 -21.94 -14.06
C LEU A 604 16.17 -21.33 -15.47
N ARG A 605 17.04 -21.77 -16.38
CA ARG A 605 17.03 -21.33 -17.78
C ARG A 605 15.74 -21.73 -18.48
N GLU A 606 15.33 -22.99 -18.34
CA GLU A 606 14.08 -23.50 -18.90
C GLU A 606 12.85 -22.77 -18.33
N GLU A 607 12.81 -22.51 -17.02
CA GLU A 607 11.74 -21.73 -16.40
C GLU A 607 11.67 -20.32 -17.00
N ALA A 608 12.80 -19.60 -17.05
CA ALA A 608 12.85 -18.25 -17.57
C ALA A 608 12.48 -18.21 -19.07
N GLN A 609 12.94 -19.18 -19.85
CA GLN A 609 12.58 -19.33 -21.26
C GLN A 609 11.08 -19.57 -21.44
N ALA A 610 10.50 -20.53 -20.71
CA ALA A 610 9.08 -20.84 -20.79
C ALA A 610 8.21 -19.62 -20.43
N VAL A 611 8.55 -18.91 -19.35
CA VAL A 611 7.83 -17.71 -18.91
C VAL A 611 7.93 -16.58 -19.95
N HIS A 612 9.10 -16.39 -20.58
CA HIS A 612 9.24 -15.38 -21.64
C HIS A 612 8.46 -15.77 -22.90
N SER A 613 8.39 -17.05 -23.28
CA SER A 613 7.57 -17.50 -24.41
C SER A 613 6.08 -17.27 -24.14
N GLU A 614 5.61 -17.56 -22.93
CA GLU A 614 4.22 -17.24 -22.54
C GLU A 614 3.95 -15.73 -22.60
N LEU A 615 4.88 -14.88 -22.15
CA LEU A 615 4.74 -13.42 -22.28
C LEU A 615 4.60 -12.98 -23.74
N LEU A 616 5.42 -13.51 -24.65
CA LEU A 616 5.36 -13.20 -26.08
C LEU A 616 4.03 -13.65 -26.69
N ALA A 617 3.52 -14.83 -26.33
CA ALA A 617 2.23 -15.34 -26.79
C ALA A 617 1.06 -14.45 -26.34
N ARG A 618 1.07 -14.01 -25.06
CA ARG A 618 0.07 -13.07 -24.54
C ARG A 618 0.17 -11.69 -25.17
N LEU A 619 1.38 -11.21 -25.44
CA LEU A 619 1.60 -9.94 -26.15
C LEU A 619 1.11 -9.99 -27.60
N ALA A 620 1.37 -11.09 -28.31
CA ALA A 620 0.84 -11.30 -29.66
C ALA A 620 -0.70 -11.29 -29.67
N THR A 621 -1.33 -11.99 -28.72
CA THR A 621 -2.80 -12.02 -28.57
C THR A 621 -3.36 -10.63 -28.24
N ALA A 622 -2.77 -9.92 -27.27
CA ALA A 622 -3.20 -8.58 -26.91
C ALA A 622 -3.00 -7.56 -28.06
N ALA A 623 -1.95 -7.70 -28.86
CA ALA A 623 -1.73 -6.90 -30.06
C ALA A 623 -2.80 -7.18 -31.12
N ALA A 624 -3.16 -8.45 -31.33
CA ALA A 624 -4.24 -8.87 -32.23
C ALA A 624 -5.59 -8.26 -31.84
N GLU A 625 -5.96 -8.33 -30.56
CA GLU A 625 -7.20 -7.74 -30.02
C GLU A 625 -7.29 -6.22 -30.23
N ARG A 626 -6.13 -5.54 -30.25
CA ARG A 626 -6.01 -4.09 -30.47
C ARG A 626 -5.94 -3.72 -31.96
N GLY A 627 -5.84 -4.70 -32.86
CA GLY A 627 -5.61 -4.48 -34.29
C GLY A 627 -4.21 -3.96 -34.63
N ASP A 628 -3.23 -4.12 -33.74
CA ASP A 628 -1.84 -3.74 -33.99
C ASP A 628 -1.08 -4.89 -34.67
N HIS A 629 -1.27 -4.99 -35.99
CA HIS A 629 -0.65 -6.06 -36.79
C HIS A 629 0.88 -6.00 -36.78
N HIS A 630 1.49 -4.83 -36.59
CA HIS A 630 2.94 -4.70 -36.58
C HIS A 630 3.52 -5.34 -35.30
N ALA A 631 2.94 -5.01 -34.15
CA ALA A 631 3.32 -5.62 -32.87
C ALA A 631 3.05 -7.14 -32.86
N GLU A 632 1.90 -7.59 -33.38
CA GLU A 632 1.59 -9.02 -33.45
C GLU A 632 2.62 -9.80 -34.28
N VAL A 633 2.97 -9.30 -35.49
CA VAL A 633 4.03 -9.91 -36.31
C VAL A 633 5.34 -9.96 -35.54
N HIS A 634 5.74 -8.87 -34.87
CA HIS A 634 6.98 -8.83 -34.10
C HIS A 634 7.06 -9.91 -33.03
N PHE A 635 6.02 -10.06 -32.20
CA PHE A 635 6.02 -11.05 -31.11
C PHE A 635 5.97 -12.50 -31.63
N ARG A 636 5.18 -12.78 -32.68
CA ARG A 636 5.13 -14.11 -33.30
C ARG A 636 6.47 -14.52 -33.93
N LEU A 637 7.21 -13.57 -34.52
CA LEU A 637 8.54 -13.86 -35.04
C LEU A 637 9.53 -14.25 -33.94
N ARG A 638 9.48 -13.56 -32.80
CA ARG A 638 10.34 -13.88 -31.65
C ARG A 638 9.99 -15.21 -30.98
N LEU A 639 8.72 -15.62 -31.02
CA LEU A 639 8.32 -16.98 -30.63
C LEU A 639 8.99 -18.02 -31.55
N LEU A 640 8.92 -17.82 -32.87
CA LEU A 640 9.52 -18.74 -33.86
C LEU A 640 11.05 -18.75 -33.88
N GLU A 641 11.70 -17.68 -33.40
CA GLU A 641 13.15 -17.68 -33.16
C GLU A 641 13.55 -18.64 -32.03
N ARG A 642 12.63 -18.89 -31.08
CA ARG A 642 12.85 -19.78 -29.93
C ARG A 642 12.40 -21.20 -30.18
N ASP A 643 11.20 -21.34 -30.72
CA ASP A 643 10.65 -22.61 -31.15
C ASP A 643 10.32 -22.54 -32.65
N PRO A 644 11.29 -22.90 -33.52
CA PRO A 644 11.05 -22.97 -34.96
C PRO A 644 10.00 -23.98 -35.37
N TYR A 645 9.57 -24.88 -34.47
CA TYR A 645 8.63 -25.97 -34.72
C TYR A 645 7.21 -25.69 -34.17
N ASP A 646 6.96 -24.49 -33.63
CA ASP A 646 5.61 -24.09 -33.19
C ASP A 646 4.68 -23.86 -34.39
N GLU A 647 3.92 -24.90 -34.73
CA GLU A 647 2.95 -24.91 -35.83
C GLU A 647 1.86 -23.83 -35.66
N GLU A 648 1.34 -23.64 -34.45
CA GLU A 648 0.26 -22.68 -34.20
C GLU A 648 0.74 -21.25 -34.49
N THR A 649 1.93 -20.90 -34.02
CA THR A 649 2.53 -19.59 -34.27
C THR A 649 2.84 -19.37 -35.75
N HIS A 650 3.35 -20.38 -36.46
CA HIS A 650 3.58 -20.30 -37.91
C HIS A 650 2.27 -20.03 -38.66
N LEU A 651 1.24 -20.84 -38.44
CA LEU A 651 -0.03 -20.74 -39.17
C LEU A 651 -0.74 -19.42 -38.89
N ALA A 652 -0.74 -18.95 -37.64
CA ALA A 652 -1.32 -17.68 -37.27
C ALA A 652 -0.57 -16.49 -37.91
N LEU A 653 0.76 -16.52 -37.96
CA LEU A 653 1.55 -15.50 -38.67
C LEU A 653 1.27 -15.50 -40.18
N ILE A 654 1.18 -16.68 -40.80
CA ILE A 654 0.86 -16.80 -42.23
C ILE A 654 -0.54 -16.24 -42.52
N ALA A 655 -1.54 -16.57 -41.68
CA ALA A 655 -2.90 -16.06 -41.79
C ALA A 655 -2.95 -14.54 -41.65
N LEU A 656 -2.25 -13.97 -40.67
CA LEU A 656 -2.14 -12.53 -40.45
C LEU A 656 -1.55 -11.81 -41.66
N LEU A 657 -0.42 -12.30 -42.20
CA LEU A 657 0.24 -11.72 -43.38
C LEU A 657 -0.65 -11.80 -44.62
N ALA A 658 -1.36 -12.93 -44.81
CA ALA A 658 -2.29 -13.10 -45.92
C ALA A 658 -3.49 -12.14 -45.83
N ALA A 659 -4.06 -11.97 -44.62
CA ALA A 659 -5.16 -11.04 -44.36
C ALA A 659 -4.75 -9.58 -44.57
N ALA A 660 -3.50 -9.23 -44.23
CA ALA A 660 -2.91 -7.91 -44.46
C ALA A 660 -2.50 -7.64 -45.92
N GLY A 661 -2.73 -8.57 -46.86
CA GLY A 661 -2.37 -8.42 -48.28
C GLY A 661 -0.89 -8.64 -48.59
N ARG A 662 -0.07 -9.08 -47.62
CA ARG A 662 1.37 -9.35 -47.76
C ARG A 662 1.62 -10.76 -48.31
N HIS A 663 1.00 -11.07 -49.45
CA HIS A 663 0.95 -12.44 -50.00
C HIS A 663 2.34 -13.07 -50.27
N GLY A 664 3.31 -12.28 -50.72
CA GLY A 664 4.68 -12.78 -50.96
C GLY A 664 5.38 -13.22 -49.67
N GLU A 665 5.20 -12.48 -48.58
CA GLU A 665 5.75 -12.83 -47.27
C GLU A 665 5.04 -14.03 -46.66
N ALA A 666 3.71 -14.08 -46.75
CA ALA A 666 2.92 -15.23 -46.29
C ALA A 666 3.37 -16.54 -46.97
N ARG A 667 3.61 -16.52 -48.29
CA ARG A 667 4.14 -17.70 -49.02
C ARG A 667 5.54 -18.08 -48.58
N ARG A 668 6.45 -17.13 -48.39
CA ARG A 668 7.81 -17.42 -47.89
C ARG A 668 7.76 -18.04 -46.49
N ARG A 669 6.89 -17.54 -45.62
CA ARG A 669 6.68 -18.10 -44.27
C ARG A 669 6.10 -19.50 -44.30
N HIS A 670 5.14 -19.77 -45.19
CA HIS A 670 4.60 -21.12 -45.36
C HIS A 670 5.66 -22.13 -45.83
N VAL A 671 6.54 -21.76 -46.76
CA VAL A 671 7.65 -22.63 -47.19
C VAL A 671 8.60 -22.92 -46.02
N LEU A 672 8.93 -21.91 -45.21
CA LEU A 672 9.74 -22.10 -44.01
C LEU A 672 9.07 -23.06 -43.02
N TYR A 673 7.79 -22.86 -42.74
CA TYR A 673 6.98 -23.72 -41.87
C TYR A 673 6.97 -25.18 -42.35
N VAL A 674 6.69 -25.42 -43.64
CA VAL A 674 6.70 -26.78 -44.22
C VAL A 674 8.05 -27.45 -44.01
N GLY A 675 9.15 -26.74 -44.30
CA GLY A 675 10.50 -27.29 -44.08
C GLY A 675 10.77 -27.64 -42.61
N ARG A 676 10.26 -26.85 -41.65
CA ARG A 676 10.38 -27.16 -40.22
C ARG A 676 9.58 -28.38 -39.79
N MET A 677 8.38 -28.59 -40.33
CA MET A 677 7.58 -29.78 -40.02
C MET A 677 8.19 -31.05 -40.64
N GLU A 678 8.74 -30.94 -41.85
CA GLU A 678 9.47 -32.03 -42.51
C GLU A 678 10.73 -32.44 -41.73
N GLU A 679 11.45 -31.49 -41.12
CA GLU A 679 12.63 -31.78 -40.26
C GLU A 679 12.30 -32.67 -39.04
N ILE A 680 11.04 -32.72 -38.61
CA ILE A 680 10.58 -33.51 -37.45
C ILE A 680 9.58 -34.62 -37.84
N ASP A 681 9.49 -34.95 -39.14
CA ASP A 681 8.59 -35.98 -39.69
C ASP A 681 7.09 -35.76 -39.36
N VAL A 682 6.65 -34.50 -39.27
CA VAL A 682 5.25 -34.13 -39.05
C VAL A 682 4.63 -33.64 -40.37
N GLU A 683 3.43 -34.11 -40.70
CA GLU A 683 2.70 -33.65 -41.90
C GLU A 683 2.21 -32.20 -41.70
N PRO A 684 2.64 -31.24 -42.54
CA PRO A 684 2.27 -29.84 -42.37
C PRO A 684 0.80 -29.59 -42.73
N SER A 685 0.12 -28.83 -41.88
CA SER A 685 -1.18 -28.24 -42.16
C SER A 685 -1.16 -27.40 -43.45
N PRO A 686 -2.27 -27.38 -44.22
CA PRO A 686 -2.34 -26.65 -45.48
C PRO A 686 -2.33 -25.13 -45.26
N PHE A 687 -1.93 -24.40 -46.32
CA PHE A 687 -1.89 -22.93 -46.32
C PHE A 687 -3.20 -22.31 -45.77
N PRO A 688 -3.14 -21.52 -44.69
CA PRO A 688 -4.32 -20.93 -44.07
C PRO A 688 -5.14 -20.09 -45.06
N ARG A 689 -6.43 -20.40 -45.20
CA ARG A 689 -7.33 -19.56 -45.98
C ARG A 689 -7.72 -18.35 -45.12
N PRO A 690 -7.65 -17.11 -45.63
CA PRO A 690 -8.02 -15.93 -44.85
C PRO A 690 -9.48 -16.05 -44.42
N ASP A 691 -9.73 -15.98 -43.11
CA ASP A 691 -11.08 -16.07 -42.56
C ASP A 691 -11.89 -14.85 -43.02
N ARG A 692 -12.93 -15.09 -43.82
CA ARG A 692 -13.79 -14.04 -44.36
C ARG A 692 -14.60 -13.32 -43.27
N ARG A 693 -14.65 -13.84 -42.04
CA ARG A 693 -15.41 -13.27 -40.91
C ARG A 693 -14.67 -12.17 -40.14
N ALA A 694 -13.35 -12.02 -40.29
CA ALA A 694 -12.54 -11.02 -39.59
C ALA A 694 -12.52 -9.62 -40.25
N ARG A 695 -13.21 -9.42 -41.37
CA ARG A 695 -13.43 -8.07 -41.92
C ARG A 695 -14.47 -7.35 -41.07
N GLY A 696 -14.01 -6.60 -40.07
CA GLY A 696 -14.80 -5.52 -39.49
C GLY A 696 -15.34 -4.60 -40.62
N PRO A 697 -16.52 -3.98 -40.44
CA PRO A 697 -17.19 -3.26 -41.52
C PRO A 697 -16.25 -2.22 -42.12
N ALA A 698 -16.01 -2.32 -43.43
CA ALA A 698 -15.23 -1.36 -44.17
C ALA A 698 -15.80 0.04 -43.90
N ARG A 699 -14.98 0.94 -43.35
CA ARG A 699 -15.34 2.36 -43.21
C ARG A 699 -15.83 2.84 -44.59
N PRO A 700 -17.04 3.38 -44.72
CA PRO A 700 -17.52 3.85 -46.00
C PRO A 700 -16.61 4.98 -46.46
N ALA A 701 -16.12 4.87 -47.69
CA ALA A 701 -15.37 5.91 -48.36
C ALA A 701 -16.15 7.22 -48.25
N GLN A 702 -15.53 8.25 -47.67
CA GLN A 702 -15.97 9.64 -47.80
C GLN A 702 -16.02 9.96 -49.29
N ARG A 703 -17.21 9.79 -49.88
CA ARG A 703 -17.52 10.46 -51.13
C ARG A 703 -17.59 11.94 -50.79
N GLY A 704 -16.56 12.67 -51.21
CA GLY A 704 -16.65 14.11 -51.35
C GLY A 704 -17.91 14.45 -52.14
N ARG A 705 -18.69 15.38 -51.60
CA ARG A 705 -19.60 16.18 -52.39
C ARG A 705 -19.09 17.61 -52.29
N ASP A 706 -18.88 18.16 -53.48
CA ASP A 706 -18.82 19.59 -53.77
C ASP A 706 -19.98 20.36 -53.11
#